data_AF-A0A3M1D4N2-F1
#
_entry.id   AF-A0A3M1D4N2-F1
#
_cell.length_a   1.000
_cell.length_b   1.000
_cell.length_c   1.000
_cell.angle_alpha   90.00
_cell.angle_beta   90.00
_cell.angle_gamma   90.00
#
_symmetry.space_group_name_H-M   'P 1'
#
loop_
_entity.id
_entity.type
_entity.pdbx_description
1 polymer ?
#
loop_
_entity_poly.entity_id
_entity_poly.type
_entity_poly.pdbx_seq_one_letter_code
_entity_poly.pdbx_strand_id
1 'polypeptide(L)'
;MGLTGLLQSGRGRRIAHGSSPVLRGAPPAPNEPDRAPPSRRCPARPPGRRPWETRDPQDPVASGGGAGPGRTATGVVAAAAPLAHHGSPQPLESPVKQRLLDLAMDLWWTTRPDANRFWASLDRELWEAVNHNPLAMLRETDLDLAPSEWLAQAEALVEAWQRYHAAPPPRPPNSPRIAYLCMEFGLHESLPIYSGGLGVLAGDHLRSASDLNLDLVGVGLFYTHGYFHQMIYDGQQVAAYPVNDPERLPMKPARGPDGQPVEVEVPHGRHHFKARVWEVTVGRVRLFLLDTDYDANPLEYRVLTRNLYGGNTETRIAQEVLLGVGGLRALQALGIVRDVFHLNEGHAAFLVLELWRRAMERGHPPEEAFAEARKACVFTTHTPVPAGHDRFAWETADAALVGLRESMGLPQGAFMDRGRVRPGDIHEPLCMTVLAMKGSRAANGVSRLHGEVSRKMWENLGLPIGHITNGVHPTAWLGPHMAELFDRHLPGWRDNLCDREFWKGAEQIEAKHWLHVAHAQRGRLIDGVRWRLGRPVLNTERLTIGFARRFAPYKRGALLFTDPDRLLAILDQGVQVIFAGKAHPADALGQALVAEVIRWSRDPRFRGRVVFVPGYDMALGRLLTQGSDVWLNNPRRPREASGTSGQKAAINGGLNVSVLDGWWPEAYDGLNGWAIGSDTDWDDTEAQDAADAESLYDTLERQVLPTWRNKKEWARRMAHAVATCLPVFNTDRMVTDYERMMYREDGLEACADADPRGVCAPDPRFR
;
A
#
# COMPACT_ATOMS: atom_id res chain seq x y z
N MET A 1 36.60 54.54 8.21
CA MET A 1 36.08 54.72 9.58
C MET A 1 35.60 53.35 10.07
N GLY A 2 36.21 52.67 11.04
CA GLY A 2 37.46 52.95 11.75
C GLY A 2 37.82 51.82 12.72
N LEU A 3 38.61 50.83 12.29
CA LEU A 3 39.09 49.74 13.15
C LEU A 3 40.29 50.15 14.00
N THR A 4 40.25 49.90 15.31
CA THR A 4 41.36 49.65 16.27
C THR A 4 40.77 49.31 17.65
N GLY A 5 41.42 48.59 18.57
CA GLY A 5 42.69 47.86 18.48
C GLY A 5 43.14 47.22 19.80
N LEU A 6 43.82 46.06 19.67
CA LEU A 6 44.88 45.44 20.49
C LEU A 6 45.09 45.75 22.01
N LEU A 7 45.12 44.66 22.79
CA LEU A 7 46.22 44.20 23.67
C LEU A 7 47.04 45.18 24.55
N GLN A 8 47.01 44.94 25.88
CA GLN A 8 48.16 44.48 26.71
C GLN A 8 47.64 44.15 28.14
N SER A 9 48.17 43.16 28.89
CA SER A 9 49.55 43.07 29.37
C SER A 9 50.05 41.64 29.66
N GLY A 10 51.37 41.47 29.75
CA GLY A 10 52.05 40.38 30.50
C GLY A 10 52.79 40.97 31.71
N ARG A 11 53.60 40.27 32.51
CA ARG A 11 54.25 38.93 32.50
C ARG A 11 54.45 38.51 33.98
N GLY A 12 54.76 37.27 34.39
CA GLY A 12 55.01 36.00 33.70
C GLY A 12 56.12 35.17 34.41
N ARG A 13 56.53 34.04 33.81
CA ARG A 13 57.56 33.05 34.26
C ARG A 13 57.17 32.15 35.44
N ARG A 14 57.73 30.93 35.66
CA ARG A 14 58.38 29.79 34.93
C ARG A 14 58.58 28.69 36.06
N ILE A 15 58.96 27.40 35.93
CA ILE A 15 59.96 26.63 35.14
C ILE A 15 59.58 25.10 35.19
N ALA A 16 59.89 24.30 34.14
CA ALA A 16 60.05 22.81 34.11
C ALA A 16 58.86 21.89 34.49
N HIS A 17 58.84 20.56 34.21
CA HIS A 17 59.33 19.67 33.12
C HIS A 17 58.56 18.32 33.29
N GLY A 18 58.34 17.45 32.29
CA GLY A 18 58.66 17.49 30.85
C GLY A 18 58.31 16.17 30.11
N SER A 19 58.75 16.07 28.84
CA SER A 19 59.01 14.85 28.04
C SER A 19 57.89 13.83 27.71
N SER A 20 57.42 13.90 26.45
CA SER A 20 57.04 12.77 25.56
C SER A 20 58.32 12.00 25.07
N PRO A 21 58.32 10.88 24.25
CA PRO A 21 57.41 10.62 23.11
C PRO A 21 57.07 9.14 22.66
N VAL A 22 56.02 9.03 21.82
CA VAL A 22 55.84 8.28 20.53
C VAL A 22 56.59 6.96 20.23
N LEU A 23 55.84 5.95 19.72
CA LEU A 23 56.11 5.07 18.53
C LEU A 23 54.81 4.26 18.24
N ARG A 24 54.08 4.41 17.12
CA ARG A 24 54.24 3.88 15.74
C ARG A 24 54.35 2.34 15.58
N GLY A 25 53.39 1.75 14.85
CA GLY A 25 53.41 0.38 14.31
C GLY A 25 52.17 0.11 13.42
N ALA A 26 52.31 -0.65 12.33
CA ALA A 26 51.26 -0.93 11.32
C ALA A 26 51.42 -2.37 10.76
N PRO A 27 50.44 -2.93 10.01
CA PRO A 27 50.22 -4.39 9.91
C PRO A 27 50.88 -5.07 8.69
N PRO A 28 50.79 -6.42 8.61
CA PRO A 28 50.76 -7.18 7.37
C PRO A 28 49.47 -8.04 7.19
N ALA A 29 49.35 -8.70 6.04
CA ALA A 29 48.15 -9.37 5.52
C ALA A 29 48.25 -10.94 5.57
N PRO A 30 47.24 -11.73 5.12
CA PRO A 30 47.17 -13.18 5.34
C PRO A 30 47.84 -14.02 4.23
N ASN A 31 48.00 -15.33 4.47
CA ASN A 31 48.24 -16.35 3.42
C ASN A 31 47.91 -17.79 3.89
N GLU A 32 47.49 -18.61 2.92
CA GLU A 32 47.37 -20.08 2.92
C GLU A 32 48.51 -20.68 2.03
N PRO A 33 48.56 -21.99 1.67
CA PRO A 33 48.23 -23.26 2.36
C PRO A 33 49.39 -24.30 2.29
N ASP A 34 49.26 -25.53 2.85
CA ASP A 34 49.61 -26.79 2.11
C ASP A 34 49.33 -28.17 2.81
N ARG A 35 49.07 -29.19 1.97
CA ARG A 35 49.33 -30.67 2.08
C ARG A 35 48.66 -31.64 3.12
N ALA A 36 48.61 -32.92 2.68
CA ALA A 36 48.02 -34.15 3.29
C ALA A 36 48.87 -35.40 2.85
N PRO A 37 48.49 -36.71 2.93
CA PRO A 37 47.33 -37.43 3.52
C PRO A 37 47.75 -38.48 4.63
N PRO A 38 47.83 -39.86 4.54
CA PRO A 38 47.46 -40.91 3.54
C PRO A 38 46.77 -42.23 4.06
N SER A 39 45.48 -42.45 3.73
CA SER A 39 44.82 -43.77 3.45
C SER A 39 44.53 -44.87 4.52
N ARG A 40 43.35 -45.53 4.42
CA ARG A 40 43.18 -46.98 4.02
C ARG A 40 41.71 -47.51 4.02
N ARG A 41 41.26 -48.04 2.85
CA ARG A 41 40.24 -49.12 2.56
C ARG A 41 38.78 -48.96 3.08
N CYS A 42 37.67 -48.99 2.30
CA CYS A 42 37.12 -49.84 1.18
C CYS A 42 36.04 -50.86 1.67
N PRO A 43 35.08 -51.38 0.85
CA PRO A 43 34.97 -51.37 -0.64
C PRO A 43 33.57 -51.16 -1.32
N ALA A 44 33.57 -50.85 -2.65
CA ALA A 44 32.63 -51.30 -3.75
C ALA A 44 31.09 -50.98 -3.70
N ARG A 45 30.26 -50.92 -4.79
CA ARG A 45 30.31 -50.80 -6.29
C ARG A 45 28.81 -50.69 -6.80
N PRO A 46 28.44 -50.44 -8.10
CA PRO A 46 28.92 -49.49 -9.13
C PRO A 46 27.69 -48.71 -9.79
N PRO A 47 27.54 -48.32 -11.11
CA PRO A 47 27.05 -46.96 -11.44
C PRO A 47 25.96 -46.75 -12.56
N GLY A 48 25.47 -45.50 -12.72
CA GLY A 48 24.72 -44.96 -13.89
C GLY A 48 23.27 -44.52 -13.57
N ARG A 49 22.62 -43.56 -14.25
CA ARG A 49 22.95 -42.64 -15.37
C ARG A 49 22.20 -41.28 -15.22
N ARG A 50 22.51 -40.29 -16.07
CA ARG A 50 21.68 -39.10 -16.42
C ARG A 50 21.66 -38.95 -17.96
N PRO A 51 20.83 -38.07 -18.55
CA PRO A 51 19.43 -37.73 -18.25
C PRO A 51 18.49 -38.27 -19.36
N TRP A 52 17.23 -37.84 -19.40
CA TRP A 52 16.28 -38.20 -20.48
C TRP A 52 15.86 -36.95 -21.28
N GLU A 53 15.83 -37.09 -22.60
CA GLU A 53 15.23 -36.12 -23.53
C GLU A 53 13.80 -36.53 -23.91
N THR A 54 13.12 -35.67 -24.68
CA THR A 54 11.69 -35.73 -24.99
C THR A 54 11.28 -36.86 -25.94
N ARG A 55 10.01 -37.31 -25.81
CA ARG A 55 9.20 -37.75 -26.97
C ARG A 55 7.70 -37.71 -26.66
N ASP A 56 6.95 -37.65 -27.76
CA ASP A 56 5.52 -37.36 -27.88
C ASP A 56 4.69 -38.66 -28.02
N PRO A 57 3.47 -38.77 -27.45
CA PRO A 57 2.63 -39.96 -27.59
C PRO A 57 1.38 -39.76 -28.46
N GLN A 58 1.15 -40.64 -29.43
CA GLN A 58 -0.13 -40.80 -30.12
C GLN A 58 -0.83 -42.10 -29.70
N ASP A 59 -2.04 -41.94 -29.15
CA ASP A 59 -3.21 -42.83 -29.25
C ASP A 59 -3.19 -44.28 -28.67
N PRO A 60 -4.38 -44.87 -28.40
CA PRO A 60 -4.57 -45.67 -27.18
C PRO A 60 -4.98 -47.14 -27.37
N VAL A 61 -4.90 -47.91 -26.27
CA VAL A 61 -5.57 -49.20 -26.09
C VAL A 61 -6.20 -49.25 -24.69
N ALA A 62 -7.32 -49.97 -24.53
CA ALA A 62 -8.23 -49.85 -23.39
C ALA A 62 -8.32 -51.12 -22.50
N SER A 63 -9.19 -51.04 -21.48
CA SER A 63 -9.78 -52.11 -20.64
C SER A 63 -9.02 -52.58 -19.39
N GLY A 64 -9.78 -53.07 -18.40
CA GLY A 64 -9.29 -53.69 -17.15
C GLY A 64 -9.66 -52.90 -15.88
N GLY A 65 -10.80 -53.21 -15.25
CA GLY A 65 -11.25 -52.59 -14.00
C GLY A 65 -11.03 -53.47 -12.75
N GLY A 66 -10.99 -52.84 -11.58
CA GLY A 66 -10.95 -53.52 -10.27
C GLY A 66 -11.10 -52.53 -9.12
N ALA A 67 -11.94 -52.82 -8.13
CA ALA A 67 -12.29 -51.91 -7.03
C ALA A 67 -11.74 -52.38 -5.67
N GLY A 68 -11.29 -51.44 -4.84
CA GLY A 68 -10.85 -51.68 -3.47
C GLY A 68 -10.53 -50.36 -2.74
N PRO A 69 -11.06 -50.10 -1.53
CA PRO A 69 -10.97 -48.78 -0.90
C PRO A 69 -9.73 -48.59 -0.01
N GLY A 70 -9.14 -47.39 -0.06
CA GLY A 70 -8.05 -46.96 0.84
C GLY A 70 -8.08 -45.45 1.12
N ARG A 71 -8.53 -45.05 2.31
CA ARG A 71 -8.50 -43.65 2.77
C ARG A 71 -7.18 -43.35 3.49
N THR A 72 -6.36 -42.46 2.94
CA THR A 72 -5.34 -41.71 3.69
C THR A 72 -5.38 -40.25 3.25
N ALA A 73 -5.76 -39.35 4.15
CA ALA A 73 -5.97 -37.94 3.84
C ALA A 73 -4.69 -37.12 4.05
N THR A 74 -4.11 -36.62 2.97
CA THR A 74 -3.07 -35.58 2.97
C THR A 74 -3.52 -34.44 2.06
N GLY A 75 -4.40 -33.59 2.59
CA GLY A 75 -4.97 -32.46 1.86
C GLY A 75 -3.97 -31.32 1.64
N VAL A 76 -3.17 -31.43 0.58
CA VAL A 76 -2.59 -30.24 -0.05
C VAL A 76 -3.72 -29.51 -0.76
N VAL A 77 -3.94 -28.23 -0.43
CA VAL A 77 -4.81 -27.36 -1.25
C VAL A 77 -4.06 -27.11 -2.56
N ALA A 78 -4.39 -27.88 -3.58
CA ALA A 78 -3.80 -27.73 -4.90
C ALA A 78 -4.20 -26.39 -5.51
N ALA A 79 -3.24 -25.70 -6.14
CA ALA A 79 -3.58 -24.62 -7.05
C ALA A 79 -4.42 -25.19 -8.20
N ALA A 80 -5.45 -24.45 -8.64
CA ALA A 80 -6.31 -24.88 -9.73
C ALA A 80 -5.48 -25.15 -11.00
N ALA A 81 -5.64 -26.34 -11.58
CA ALA A 81 -4.99 -26.69 -12.83
C ALA A 81 -5.63 -25.92 -14.00
N PRO A 82 -4.86 -25.56 -15.05
CA PRO A 82 -5.42 -24.91 -16.22
C PRO A 82 -6.36 -25.87 -16.97
N LEU A 83 -7.65 -25.53 -17.03
CA LEU A 83 -8.64 -26.24 -17.82
C LEU A 83 -8.41 -25.99 -19.32
N ALA A 84 -8.67 -27.00 -20.14
CA ALA A 84 -8.34 -26.98 -21.57
C ALA A 84 -9.31 -26.13 -22.41
N HIS A 85 -8.78 -25.41 -23.41
CA HIS A 85 -9.57 -24.62 -24.35
C HIS A 85 -10.34 -25.51 -25.34
N HIS A 86 -11.64 -25.70 -25.12
CA HIS A 86 -12.59 -26.17 -26.14
C HIS A 86 -13.87 -25.33 -26.09
N GLY A 87 -14.26 -24.79 -27.26
CA GLY A 87 -15.48 -23.97 -27.42
C GLY A 87 -15.20 -22.58 -27.97
N SER A 88 -15.73 -22.29 -29.17
CA SER A 88 -15.89 -20.91 -29.64
C SER A 88 -16.93 -20.18 -28.78
N PRO A 89 -16.82 -18.86 -28.55
CA PRO A 89 -17.80 -18.14 -27.75
C PRO A 89 -19.18 -18.19 -28.42
N GLN A 90 -20.18 -18.72 -27.70
CA GLN A 90 -21.57 -18.58 -28.10
C GLN A 90 -22.09 -17.16 -27.78
N PRO A 91 -23.16 -16.69 -28.44
CA PRO A 91 -23.74 -15.38 -28.15
C PRO A 91 -24.28 -15.32 -26.71
N LEU A 92 -23.96 -14.25 -25.99
CA LEU A 92 -24.39 -14.04 -24.60
C LEU A 92 -25.91 -13.84 -24.48
N GLU A 93 -26.60 -14.91 -24.09
CA GLU A 93 -27.36 -15.05 -22.84
C GLU A 93 -27.95 -13.76 -22.21
N SER A 94 -29.27 -13.80 -21.96
CA SER A 94 -30.07 -12.99 -21.03
C SER A 94 -29.69 -11.49 -20.78
N PRO A 95 -30.61 -10.52 -21.03
CA PRO A 95 -30.40 -9.10 -20.68
C PRO A 95 -30.12 -8.79 -19.20
N VAL A 96 -30.29 -9.75 -18.27
CA VAL A 96 -29.81 -9.62 -16.88
C VAL A 96 -28.29 -9.88 -16.80
N LYS A 97 -27.77 -10.89 -17.52
CA LYS A 97 -26.35 -11.28 -17.49
C LYS A 97 -25.45 -10.17 -18.01
N GLN A 98 -25.81 -9.52 -19.11
CA GLN A 98 -25.04 -8.37 -19.61
C GLN A 98 -25.00 -7.21 -18.60
N ARG A 99 -26.14 -6.85 -17.99
CA ARG A 99 -26.19 -5.78 -16.96
C ARG A 99 -25.35 -6.12 -15.73
N LEU A 100 -25.26 -7.40 -15.34
CA LEU A 100 -24.38 -7.87 -14.27
C LEU A 100 -22.90 -7.90 -14.67
N LEU A 101 -22.56 -8.20 -15.93
CA LEU A 101 -21.20 -8.08 -16.46
C LEU A 101 -20.76 -6.60 -16.47
N ASP A 102 -21.62 -5.69 -16.92
CA ASP A 102 -21.35 -4.24 -16.94
C ASP A 102 -21.11 -3.71 -15.52
N LEU A 103 -21.93 -4.12 -14.54
CA LEU A 103 -21.74 -3.83 -13.12
C LEU A 103 -20.44 -4.42 -12.58
N ALA A 104 -20.08 -5.66 -12.94
CA ALA A 104 -18.87 -6.34 -12.47
C ALA A 104 -17.57 -5.66 -12.97
N MET A 105 -17.63 -4.96 -14.11
CA MET A 105 -16.53 -4.17 -14.69
C MET A 105 -16.31 -2.82 -14.00
N ASP A 106 -17.26 -2.33 -13.19
CA ASP A 106 -17.14 -1.09 -12.43
C ASP A 106 -16.87 -1.38 -10.94
N LEU A 107 -15.67 -1.05 -10.45
CA LEU A 107 -15.26 -1.29 -9.07
C LEU A 107 -16.03 -0.46 -8.03
N TRP A 108 -17.01 0.35 -8.42
CA TRP A 108 -18.06 0.89 -7.55
C TRP A 108 -18.64 -0.18 -6.60
N TRP A 109 -18.90 -1.41 -7.07
CA TRP A 109 -19.46 -2.46 -6.22
C TRP A 109 -18.56 -2.83 -5.03
N THR A 110 -17.25 -2.52 -5.08
CA THR A 110 -16.31 -2.81 -3.98
C THR A 110 -16.56 -1.97 -2.73
N THR A 111 -17.30 -0.86 -2.82
CA THR A 111 -17.73 -0.03 -1.67
C THR A 111 -19.18 -0.31 -1.23
N ARG A 112 -19.79 -1.36 -1.78
CA ARG A 112 -21.22 -1.71 -1.59
C ARG A 112 -21.40 -3.00 -0.79
N PRO A 113 -21.77 -2.92 0.51
CA PRO A 113 -22.00 -4.11 1.34
C PRO A 113 -23.14 -5.01 0.86
N ASP A 114 -24.14 -4.43 0.19
CA ASP A 114 -25.21 -5.13 -0.52
C ASP A 114 -24.70 -5.89 -1.75
N ALA A 115 -23.92 -5.26 -2.62
CA ALA A 115 -23.32 -5.95 -3.78
C ALA A 115 -22.38 -7.10 -3.35
N ASN A 116 -21.55 -6.86 -2.33
CA ASN A 116 -20.67 -7.89 -1.76
C ASN A 116 -21.45 -9.08 -1.16
N ARG A 117 -22.62 -8.85 -0.57
CA ARG A 117 -23.51 -9.93 -0.10
C ARG A 117 -24.14 -10.70 -1.27
N PHE A 118 -24.63 -9.99 -2.29
CA PHE A 118 -25.23 -10.60 -3.48
C PHE A 118 -24.26 -11.55 -4.18
N TRP A 119 -23.04 -11.11 -4.51
CA TRP A 119 -22.05 -11.98 -5.15
C TRP A 119 -21.72 -13.22 -4.31
N ALA A 120 -21.58 -13.05 -2.99
CA ALA A 120 -21.31 -14.14 -2.06
C ALA A 120 -22.53 -15.06 -1.78
N SER A 121 -23.73 -14.70 -2.23
CA SER A 121 -24.96 -15.51 -2.11
C SER A 121 -25.30 -16.33 -3.36
N LEU A 122 -24.67 -16.06 -4.51
CA LEU A 122 -24.81 -16.90 -5.71
C LEU A 122 -24.18 -18.27 -5.48
N ASP A 123 -22.90 -18.27 -5.11
CA ASP A 123 -22.17 -19.44 -4.60
C ASP A 123 -21.07 -18.95 -3.65
N ARG A 124 -21.11 -19.41 -2.40
CA ARG A 124 -20.20 -18.96 -1.33
C ARG A 124 -18.82 -19.63 -1.40
N GLU A 125 -18.72 -20.85 -1.93
CA GLU A 125 -17.45 -21.57 -2.06
C GLU A 125 -16.73 -21.12 -3.33
N LEU A 126 -17.45 -20.97 -4.45
CA LEU A 126 -16.93 -20.40 -5.69
C LEU A 126 -16.41 -18.97 -5.48
N TRP A 127 -17.16 -18.11 -4.77
CA TRP A 127 -16.77 -16.72 -4.51
C TRP A 127 -15.41 -16.58 -3.79
N GLU A 128 -15.15 -17.45 -2.82
CA GLU A 128 -13.84 -17.53 -2.17
C GLU A 128 -12.77 -18.12 -3.11
N ALA A 129 -13.11 -19.17 -3.87
CA ALA A 129 -12.20 -19.85 -4.79
C ALA A 129 -11.74 -18.98 -5.98
N VAL A 130 -12.61 -18.14 -6.53
CA VAL A 130 -12.29 -17.18 -7.60
C VAL A 130 -11.70 -15.86 -7.07
N ASN A 131 -11.30 -15.82 -5.79
CA ASN A 131 -10.73 -14.67 -5.12
C ASN A 131 -11.58 -13.39 -5.28
N HIS A 132 -12.88 -13.52 -4.97
CA HIS A 132 -13.83 -12.41 -4.94
C HIS A 132 -13.94 -11.64 -6.28
N ASN A 133 -13.80 -12.34 -7.41
CA ASN A 133 -13.93 -11.78 -8.75
C ASN A 133 -15.31 -12.08 -9.38
N PRO A 134 -16.23 -11.11 -9.49
CA PRO A 134 -17.56 -11.35 -10.08
C PRO A 134 -17.53 -11.67 -11.58
N LEU A 135 -16.49 -11.28 -12.32
CA LEU A 135 -16.34 -11.68 -13.73
C LEU A 135 -15.97 -13.15 -13.89
N ALA A 136 -15.36 -13.76 -12.87
CA ALA A 136 -15.14 -15.19 -12.81
C ALA A 136 -16.42 -15.92 -12.35
N MET A 137 -17.13 -15.40 -11.33
CA MET A 137 -18.46 -15.92 -10.94
C MET A 137 -19.39 -16.04 -12.15
N LEU A 138 -19.58 -14.95 -12.91
CA LEU A 138 -20.49 -14.89 -14.06
C LEU A 138 -20.10 -15.78 -15.25
N ARG A 139 -18.92 -16.42 -15.23
CA ARG A 139 -18.48 -17.41 -16.23
C ARG A 139 -18.81 -18.85 -15.79
N GLU A 140 -18.66 -19.14 -14.50
CA GLU A 140 -18.92 -20.48 -13.94
C GLU A 140 -20.36 -20.65 -13.42
N THR A 141 -21.09 -19.56 -13.17
CA THR A 141 -22.50 -19.56 -12.75
C THR A 141 -23.46 -19.50 -13.94
N ASP A 142 -24.32 -20.52 -14.06
CA ASP A 142 -25.53 -20.50 -14.89
C ASP A 142 -26.59 -19.61 -14.23
N LEU A 143 -26.99 -18.54 -14.92
CA LEU A 143 -27.99 -17.58 -14.43
C LEU A 143 -29.43 -17.93 -14.85
N ASP A 144 -29.63 -18.82 -15.82
CA ASP A 144 -30.98 -19.24 -16.22
C ASP A 144 -31.55 -20.27 -15.20
N LEU A 145 -30.69 -20.82 -14.33
CA LEU A 145 -31.05 -21.60 -13.15
C LEU A 145 -31.19 -20.77 -11.85
N ALA A 146 -31.04 -19.44 -11.92
CA ALA A 146 -31.08 -18.58 -10.73
C ALA A 146 -32.49 -18.46 -10.10
N PRO A 147 -32.63 -18.60 -8.76
CA PRO A 147 -33.83 -18.20 -8.04
C PRO A 147 -34.30 -16.77 -8.37
N SER A 148 -35.62 -16.57 -8.46
CA SER A 148 -36.22 -15.26 -8.81
C SER A 148 -35.89 -14.14 -7.82
N GLU A 149 -35.61 -14.50 -6.56
CA GLU A 149 -35.10 -13.59 -5.53
C GLU A 149 -33.69 -13.04 -5.83
N TRP A 150 -32.85 -13.77 -6.56
CA TRP A 150 -31.55 -13.27 -7.02
C TRP A 150 -31.72 -12.26 -8.16
N LEU A 151 -32.67 -12.51 -9.08
CA LEU A 151 -32.97 -11.58 -10.17
C LEU A 151 -33.45 -10.22 -9.62
N ALA A 152 -34.34 -10.22 -8.64
CA ALA A 152 -34.79 -8.99 -7.98
C ALA A 152 -33.64 -8.23 -7.26
N GLN A 153 -32.70 -8.95 -6.64
CA GLN A 153 -31.51 -8.33 -6.02
C GLN A 153 -30.53 -7.78 -7.08
N ALA A 154 -30.31 -8.51 -8.17
CA ALA A 154 -29.48 -8.09 -9.30
C ALA A 154 -30.02 -6.80 -9.92
N GLU A 155 -31.33 -6.72 -10.17
CA GLU A 155 -31.94 -5.51 -10.73
C GLU A 155 -31.88 -4.32 -9.78
N ALA A 156 -32.15 -4.51 -8.48
CA ALA A 156 -32.02 -3.44 -7.48
C ALA A 156 -30.57 -2.89 -7.37
N LEU A 157 -29.56 -3.75 -7.54
CA LEU A 157 -28.14 -3.34 -7.57
C LEU A 157 -27.79 -2.60 -8.86
N VAL A 158 -28.25 -3.07 -10.02
CA VAL A 158 -28.06 -2.39 -11.31
C VAL A 158 -28.76 -1.03 -11.32
N GLU A 159 -29.97 -0.91 -10.78
CA GLU A 159 -30.65 0.37 -10.60
C GLU A 159 -29.91 1.32 -9.66
N ALA A 160 -29.32 0.81 -8.57
CA ALA A 160 -28.52 1.61 -7.65
C ALA A 160 -27.24 2.15 -8.30
N TRP A 161 -26.57 1.31 -9.09
CA TRP A 161 -25.41 1.67 -9.90
C TRP A 161 -25.76 2.71 -10.98
N GLN A 162 -26.84 2.50 -11.74
CA GLN A 162 -27.32 3.44 -12.74
C GLN A 162 -27.71 4.79 -12.12
N ARG A 163 -28.39 4.81 -10.97
CA ARG A 163 -28.70 6.05 -10.24
C ARG A 163 -27.46 6.78 -9.74
N TYR A 164 -26.44 6.06 -9.28
CA TYR A 164 -25.16 6.65 -8.85
C TYR A 164 -24.44 7.37 -9.99
N HIS A 165 -24.48 6.82 -11.21
CA HIS A 165 -23.92 7.46 -12.41
C HIS A 165 -24.79 8.58 -12.97
N ALA A 166 -26.12 8.42 -12.97
CA ALA A 166 -27.06 9.41 -13.52
C ALA A 166 -27.25 10.66 -12.64
N ALA A 167 -27.05 10.55 -11.32
CA ALA A 167 -27.21 11.65 -10.38
C ALA A 167 -25.93 11.88 -9.53
N PRO A 168 -24.84 12.40 -10.13
CA PRO A 168 -23.65 12.78 -9.39
C PRO A 168 -23.89 14.06 -8.56
N PRO A 169 -23.21 14.23 -7.41
CA PRO A 169 -23.25 15.50 -6.67
C PRO A 169 -22.62 16.63 -7.50
N PRO A 170 -22.96 17.91 -7.22
CA PRO A 170 -22.34 19.04 -7.90
C PRO A 170 -20.84 19.06 -7.63
N ARG A 171 -20.04 19.27 -8.69
CA ARG A 171 -18.59 19.44 -8.57
C ARG A 171 -18.27 20.70 -7.74
N PRO A 172 -17.16 20.72 -6.97
CA PRO A 172 -16.72 21.95 -6.32
C PRO A 172 -16.48 23.06 -7.37
N PRO A 173 -16.88 24.32 -7.09
CA PRO A 173 -16.63 25.42 -8.01
C PRO A 173 -15.12 25.66 -8.13
N ASN A 174 -14.67 25.94 -9.36
CA ASN A 174 -13.26 26.12 -9.73
C ASN A 174 -12.35 24.89 -9.52
N SER A 175 -12.92 23.69 -9.34
CA SER A 175 -12.13 22.46 -9.20
C SER A 175 -11.42 22.09 -10.51
N PRO A 176 -10.09 21.89 -10.51
CA PRO A 176 -9.31 21.61 -11.72
C PRO A 176 -9.39 20.14 -12.15
N ARG A 177 -8.97 19.84 -13.38
CA ARG A 177 -8.86 18.46 -13.89
C ARG A 177 -7.55 17.83 -13.42
N ILE A 178 -7.64 16.81 -12.58
CA ILE A 178 -6.49 16.19 -11.93
C ILE A 178 -6.10 14.88 -12.64
N ALA A 179 -4.81 14.62 -12.78
CA ALA A 179 -4.24 13.29 -12.96
C ALA A 179 -3.45 12.88 -11.71
N TYR A 180 -3.74 11.69 -11.18
CA TYR A 180 -3.11 11.15 -9.97
C TYR A 180 -2.23 9.95 -10.35
N LEU A 181 -0.91 10.11 -10.22
CA LEU A 181 0.08 9.13 -10.67
C LEU A 181 0.66 8.34 -9.49
N CYS A 182 0.55 7.02 -9.55
CA CYS A 182 1.07 6.11 -8.52
C CYS A 182 1.59 4.80 -9.14
N MET A 183 2.62 4.20 -8.54
CA MET A 183 3.13 2.88 -8.96
C MET A 183 2.21 1.71 -8.59
N GLU A 184 1.24 1.89 -7.68
CA GLU A 184 0.32 0.85 -7.22
C GLU A 184 -1.09 1.38 -6.90
N PHE A 185 -2.12 0.55 -7.10
CA PHE A 185 -3.52 0.87 -6.79
C PHE A 185 -4.23 -0.29 -6.09
N GLY A 186 -4.38 -0.19 -4.77
CA GLY A 186 -5.05 -1.17 -3.91
C GLY A 186 -6.56 -0.97 -3.94
N LEU A 187 -7.18 -1.41 -5.03
CA LEU A 187 -8.64 -1.33 -5.22
C LEU A 187 -9.34 -2.58 -4.68
N HIS A 188 -9.03 -3.77 -5.20
CA HIS A 188 -9.65 -5.02 -4.75
C HIS A 188 -8.70 -6.21 -4.95
N GLU A 189 -8.87 -7.28 -4.19
CA GLU A 189 -8.09 -8.52 -4.37
C GLU A 189 -8.26 -9.18 -5.75
N SER A 190 -9.38 -8.92 -6.43
CA SER A 190 -9.62 -9.33 -7.82
C SER A 190 -8.86 -8.50 -8.86
N LEU A 191 -8.13 -7.46 -8.45
CA LEU A 191 -7.24 -6.65 -9.29
C LEU A 191 -5.90 -6.40 -8.53
N PRO A 192 -4.98 -7.38 -8.49
CA PRO A 192 -3.84 -7.42 -7.57
C PRO A 192 -2.64 -6.54 -8.00
N ILE A 193 -2.90 -5.28 -8.37
CA ILE A 193 -1.91 -4.28 -8.83
C ILE A 193 -1.32 -3.44 -7.69
N TYR A 194 -1.12 -4.04 -6.51
CA TYR A 194 -0.59 -3.36 -5.33
C TYR A 194 0.22 -4.28 -4.39
N SER A 195 1.03 -3.68 -3.53
CA SER A 195 1.87 -4.33 -2.53
C SER A 195 1.55 -3.88 -1.09
N GLY A 196 1.19 -2.61 -0.89
CA GLY A 196 1.18 -2.01 0.45
C GLY A 196 0.27 -0.80 0.65
N GLY A 197 0.61 0.01 1.64
CA GLY A 197 -0.24 1.11 2.13
C GLY A 197 -0.35 2.30 1.18
N LEU A 198 0.66 2.53 0.33
CA LEU A 198 0.68 3.61 -0.67
C LEU A 198 -0.43 3.37 -1.71
N GLY A 199 -0.49 2.17 -2.27
CA GLY A 199 -1.48 1.79 -3.26
C GLY A 199 -2.87 1.66 -2.65
N VAL A 200 -3.00 1.15 -1.43
CA VAL A 200 -4.31 1.11 -0.75
C VAL A 200 -4.84 2.52 -0.46
N LEU A 201 -3.98 3.49 -0.13
CA LEU A 201 -4.37 4.90 -0.05
C LEU A 201 -4.76 5.45 -1.43
N ALA A 202 -4.00 5.14 -2.49
CA ALA A 202 -4.32 5.55 -3.85
C ALA A 202 -5.71 5.02 -4.30
N GLY A 203 -6.03 3.77 -3.99
CA GLY A 203 -7.35 3.19 -4.26
C GLY A 203 -8.48 3.90 -3.51
N ASP A 204 -8.29 4.21 -2.23
CA ASP A 204 -9.26 4.97 -1.43
C ASP A 204 -9.37 6.44 -1.88
N HIS A 205 -8.29 7.06 -2.39
CA HIS A 205 -8.29 8.40 -3.00
C HIS A 205 -9.13 8.42 -4.29
N LEU A 206 -9.03 7.40 -5.15
CA LEU A 206 -9.87 7.29 -6.36
C LEU A 206 -11.36 7.13 -6.00
N ARG A 207 -11.68 6.36 -4.94
CA ARG A 207 -13.06 6.18 -4.46
C ARG A 207 -13.66 7.50 -3.95
N SER A 208 -12.99 8.20 -3.04
CA SER A 208 -13.47 9.50 -2.54
C SER A 208 -13.57 10.55 -3.65
N ALA A 209 -12.63 10.55 -4.62
CA ALA A 209 -12.74 11.41 -5.80
C ALA A 209 -13.97 11.08 -6.68
N SER A 210 -14.34 9.79 -6.79
CA SER A 210 -15.56 9.36 -7.47
C SER A 210 -16.82 9.78 -6.71
N ASP A 211 -16.89 9.53 -5.40
CA ASP A 211 -18.06 9.84 -4.57
C ASP A 211 -18.29 11.37 -4.50
N LEU A 212 -17.22 12.17 -4.37
CA LEU A 212 -17.23 13.65 -4.42
C LEU A 212 -17.32 14.24 -5.85
N ASN A 213 -17.37 13.41 -6.90
CA ASN A 213 -17.43 13.84 -8.32
C ASN A 213 -16.29 14.80 -8.77
N LEU A 214 -15.07 14.62 -8.26
CA LEU A 214 -13.91 15.38 -8.76
C LEU A 214 -13.55 14.91 -10.19
N ASP A 215 -13.04 15.83 -11.03
CA ASP A 215 -12.52 15.47 -12.35
C ASP A 215 -11.10 14.90 -12.24
N LEU A 216 -10.99 13.73 -11.60
CA LEU A 216 -9.73 13.04 -11.34
C LEU A 216 -9.64 11.76 -12.18
N VAL A 217 -8.48 11.53 -12.79
CA VAL A 217 -8.13 10.23 -13.39
C VAL A 217 -6.89 9.66 -12.70
N GLY A 218 -6.89 8.35 -12.48
CA GLY A 218 -5.70 7.63 -12.02
C GLY A 218 -4.79 7.26 -13.20
N VAL A 219 -3.47 7.26 -12.98
CA VAL A 219 -2.50 6.68 -13.91
C VAL A 219 -1.51 5.80 -13.13
N GLY A 220 -1.31 4.57 -13.60
CA GLY A 220 -0.40 3.60 -13.01
C GLY A 220 0.12 2.61 -14.04
N LEU A 221 0.74 1.54 -13.55
CA LEU A 221 1.20 0.42 -14.38
C LEU A 221 0.32 -0.81 -14.12
N PHE A 222 0.07 -1.59 -15.16
CA PHE A 222 -0.40 -2.96 -15.00
C PHE A 222 0.78 -3.85 -14.62
N TYR A 223 0.54 -4.93 -13.86
CA TYR A 223 1.58 -5.89 -13.50
C TYR A 223 1.10 -7.32 -13.73
N THR A 224 1.71 -8.00 -14.70
CA THR A 224 1.33 -9.36 -15.14
C THR A 224 1.42 -10.40 -14.01
N HIS A 225 2.21 -10.17 -12.95
CA HIS A 225 2.21 -11.00 -11.73
C HIS A 225 1.86 -10.25 -10.43
N GLY A 226 1.45 -8.98 -10.52
CA GLY A 226 1.21 -8.14 -9.36
C GLY A 226 2.48 -7.89 -8.54
N TYR A 227 2.36 -7.95 -7.21
CA TYR A 227 3.50 -7.94 -6.29
C TYR A 227 4.07 -9.35 -6.06
N PHE A 228 3.37 -10.17 -5.27
CA PHE A 228 3.49 -11.63 -5.22
C PHE A 228 2.37 -12.24 -4.34
N HIS A 229 2.02 -13.49 -4.62
CA HIS A 229 1.21 -14.32 -3.72
C HIS A 229 2.12 -15.02 -2.69
N GLN A 230 1.79 -14.89 -1.40
CA GLN A 230 2.65 -15.36 -0.31
C GLN A 230 2.25 -16.76 0.14
N MET A 231 3.13 -17.72 -0.05
CA MET A 231 3.02 -19.07 0.50
C MET A 231 3.98 -19.22 1.69
N ILE A 232 3.68 -20.16 2.59
CA ILE A 232 4.58 -20.53 3.70
C ILE A 232 4.99 -21.99 3.54
N TYR A 233 6.27 -22.23 3.28
CA TYR A 233 6.85 -23.58 3.14
C TYR A 233 7.88 -23.81 4.24
N ASP A 234 7.72 -24.90 4.99
CA ASP A 234 8.48 -25.19 6.22
C ASP A 234 8.63 -24.02 7.23
N GLY A 235 7.67 -23.09 7.23
CA GLY A 235 7.69 -21.90 8.08
C GLY A 235 8.49 -20.72 7.52
N GLN A 236 9.14 -20.88 6.37
CA GLN A 236 9.75 -19.81 5.59
C GLN A 236 8.74 -19.18 4.62
N GLN A 237 8.97 -17.92 4.25
CA GLN A 237 8.19 -17.24 3.22
C GLN A 237 8.64 -17.67 1.82
N VAL A 238 7.70 -18.04 0.96
CA VAL A 238 7.93 -18.29 -0.47
C VAL A 238 7.03 -17.35 -1.29
N ALA A 239 7.61 -16.70 -2.30
CA ALA A 239 6.88 -15.87 -3.24
C ALA A 239 6.45 -16.67 -4.48
N ALA A 240 5.16 -16.64 -4.79
CA ALA A 240 4.59 -17.15 -6.03
C ALA A 240 4.13 -15.98 -6.92
N TYR A 241 4.29 -16.14 -8.23
CA TYR A 241 4.01 -15.13 -9.25
C TYR A 241 2.96 -15.67 -10.23
N PRO A 242 1.67 -15.71 -9.85
CA PRO A 242 0.59 -16.15 -10.73
C PRO A 242 0.38 -15.14 -11.86
N VAL A 243 -0.04 -15.59 -13.04
CA VAL A 243 -0.32 -14.71 -14.18
C VAL A 243 -1.70 -14.07 -14.03
N ASN A 244 -1.71 -12.76 -13.98
CA ASN A 244 -2.89 -11.91 -14.08
C ASN A 244 -3.29 -11.78 -15.55
N ASP A 245 -4.21 -12.62 -16.02
CA ASP A 245 -4.77 -12.56 -17.38
C ASP A 245 -5.67 -11.32 -17.55
N PRO A 246 -5.31 -10.36 -18.42
CA PRO A 246 -6.10 -9.14 -18.63
C PRO A 246 -7.57 -9.39 -18.98
N GLU A 247 -7.88 -10.48 -19.69
CA GLU A 247 -9.24 -10.80 -20.14
C GLU A 247 -10.12 -11.40 -19.02
N ARG A 248 -9.60 -11.52 -17.79
CA ARG A 248 -10.31 -12.00 -16.59
C ARG A 248 -10.48 -10.92 -15.52
N LEU A 249 -9.94 -9.73 -15.74
CA LEU A 249 -9.90 -8.63 -14.79
C LEU A 249 -10.99 -7.57 -15.09
N PRO A 250 -11.40 -6.75 -14.11
CA PRO A 250 -12.31 -5.63 -14.31
C PRO A 250 -11.61 -4.45 -15.01
N MET A 251 -11.11 -4.69 -16.23
CA MET A 251 -10.47 -3.70 -17.08
C MET A 251 -10.63 -4.02 -18.57
N LYS A 252 -10.60 -2.99 -19.41
CA LYS A 252 -10.79 -3.07 -20.87
C LYS A 252 -9.67 -2.30 -21.59
N PRO A 253 -9.38 -2.55 -22.88
CA PRO A 253 -8.45 -1.71 -23.63
C PRO A 253 -8.95 -0.26 -23.64
N ALA A 254 -8.10 0.69 -23.20
CA ALA A 254 -8.44 2.11 -23.21
C ALA A 254 -8.44 2.62 -24.64
N ARG A 255 -9.52 3.30 -25.06
CA ARG A 255 -9.71 3.73 -26.45
C ARG A 255 -9.56 5.24 -26.62
N GLY A 256 -8.89 5.62 -27.71
CA GLY A 256 -8.67 7.02 -28.10
C GLY A 256 -9.93 7.67 -28.70
N PRO A 257 -9.85 8.96 -29.09
CA PRO A 257 -10.95 9.69 -29.73
C PRO A 257 -11.40 9.11 -31.09
N ASP A 258 -10.56 8.29 -31.73
CA ASP A 258 -10.83 7.52 -32.95
C ASP A 258 -11.49 6.15 -32.69
N GLY A 259 -11.69 5.79 -31.41
CA GLY A 259 -12.21 4.51 -30.97
C GLY A 259 -11.19 3.36 -30.97
N GLN A 260 -9.92 3.58 -31.34
CA GLN A 260 -8.90 2.52 -31.37
C GLN A 260 -8.22 2.34 -30.01
N PRO A 261 -7.73 1.12 -29.67
CA PRO A 261 -6.94 0.90 -28.46
C PRO A 261 -5.68 1.76 -28.45
N VAL A 262 -5.38 2.42 -27.33
CA VAL A 262 -4.22 3.32 -27.23
C VAL A 262 -2.93 2.55 -26.97
N GLU A 263 -1.94 2.81 -27.83
CA GLU A 263 -0.54 2.44 -27.69
C GLU A 263 0.32 3.71 -27.74
N VAL A 264 1.34 3.81 -26.89
CA VAL A 264 2.26 4.96 -26.85
C VAL A 264 3.72 4.55 -26.83
N GLU A 265 4.57 5.36 -27.47
CA GLU A 265 6.02 5.17 -27.47
C GLU A 265 6.69 5.93 -26.33
N VAL A 266 7.51 5.22 -25.57
CA VAL A 266 8.19 5.67 -24.36
C VAL A 266 9.71 5.61 -24.60
N PRO A 267 10.48 6.67 -24.32
CA PRO A 267 11.91 6.69 -24.56
C PRO A 267 12.67 5.87 -23.50
N HIS A 268 13.74 5.20 -23.92
CA HIS A 268 14.75 4.64 -23.03
C HIS A 268 16.14 4.77 -23.67
N GLY A 269 16.97 5.64 -23.12
CA GLY A 269 18.26 5.99 -23.71
C GLY A 269 18.08 6.61 -25.08
N ARG A 270 18.63 5.97 -26.13
CA ARG A 270 18.43 6.36 -27.54
C ARG A 270 17.35 5.54 -28.26
N HIS A 271 16.70 4.61 -27.55
CA HIS A 271 15.68 3.71 -28.08
C HIS A 271 14.28 4.12 -27.59
N HIS A 272 13.26 3.49 -28.16
CA HIS A 272 11.88 3.60 -27.71
C HIS A 272 11.29 2.21 -27.53
N PHE A 273 10.40 2.07 -26.57
CA PHE A 273 9.59 0.89 -26.33
C PHE A 273 8.11 1.29 -26.25
N LYS A 274 7.21 0.32 -26.41
CA LYS A 274 5.78 0.58 -26.53
C LYS A 274 5.03 0.23 -25.26
N ALA A 275 4.00 1.00 -24.93
CA ALA A 275 3.07 0.68 -23.86
C ALA A 275 1.62 0.73 -24.38
N ARG A 276 0.89 -0.39 -24.23
CA ARG A 276 -0.56 -0.43 -24.44
C ARG A 276 -1.26 0.03 -23.17
N VAL A 277 -2.43 0.64 -23.31
CA VAL A 277 -3.15 1.24 -22.17
C VAL A 277 -4.45 0.48 -21.88
N TRP A 278 -4.60 0.06 -20.63
CA TRP A 278 -5.83 -0.51 -20.08
C TRP A 278 -6.60 0.54 -19.28
N GLU A 279 -7.93 0.40 -19.22
CA GLU A 279 -8.84 1.25 -18.45
C GLU A 279 -9.61 0.41 -17.41
N VAL A 280 -9.51 0.82 -16.15
CA VAL A 280 -10.31 0.36 -15.02
C VAL A 280 -11.33 1.45 -14.67
N THR A 281 -12.58 1.06 -14.41
CA THR A 281 -13.62 1.97 -13.93
C THR A 281 -13.76 1.84 -12.40
N VAL A 282 -13.73 2.97 -11.69
CA VAL A 282 -13.83 3.07 -10.23
C VAL A 282 -14.96 4.08 -9.93
N GLY A 283 -16.20 3.65 -10.13
CA GLY A 283 -17.34 4.54 -10.22
C GLY A 283 -17.15 5.56 -11.34
N ARG A 284 -17.25 6.83 -11.00
CA ARG A 284 -17.14 7.98 -11.90
C ARG A 284 -15.68 8.28 -12.30
N VAL A 285 -14.70 7.69 -11.63
CA VAL A 285 -13.26 7.86 -11.89
C VAL A 285 -12.75 6.76 -12.84
N ARG A 286 -11.89 7.15 -13.79
CA ARG A 286 -11.18 6.23 -14.69
C ARG A 286 -9.71 6.12 -14.25
N LEU A 287 -9.20 4.89 -14.16
CA LEU A 287 -7.79 4.58 -13.89
C LEU A 287 -7.18 3.96 -15.14
N PHE A 288 -6.10 4.56 -15.64
CA PHE A 288 -5.36 4.06 -16.79
C PHE A 288 -4.09 3.32 -16.36
N LEU A 289 -3.90 2.12 -16.88
CA LEU A 289 -2.79 1.24 -16.53
C LEU A 289 -1.94 0.93 -17.77
N LEU A 290 -0.67 1.30 -17.73
CA LEU A 290 0.26 1.05 -18.83
C LEU A 290 0.88 -0.34 -18.72
N ASP A 291 0.96 -1.04 -19.86
CA ASP A 291 1.43 -2.41 -19.97
C ASP A 291 2.44 -2.56 -21.12
N THR A 292 3.51 -3.30 -20.88
CA THR A 292 4.64 -3.56 -21.80
C THR A 292 4.84 -5.04 -22.14
N ASP A 293 4.18 -5.99 -21.46
CA ASP A 293 4.46 -7.43 -21.62
C ASP A 293 3.64 -8.06 -22.77
N TYR A 294 3.87 -7.57 -23.98
CA TYR A 294 3.27 -8.05 -25.22
C TYR A 294 4.26 -8.00 -26.38
N ASP A 295 3.93 -8.65 -27.49
CA ASP A 295 4.91 -9.01 -28.53
C ASP A 295 5.42 -7.85 -29.40
N ALA A 296 4.92 -6.62 -29.19
CA ALA A 296 5.48 -5.41 -29.80
C ALA A 296 6.83 -4.98 -29.18
N ASN A 297 7.21 -5.55 -28.03
CA ASN A 297 8.42 -5.22 -27.29
C ASN A 297 9.43 -6.38 -27.23
N PRO A 298 10.76 -6.12 -27.28
CA PRO A 298 11.76 -7.09 -26.89
C PRO A 298 11.64 -7.44 -25.39
N LEU A 299 12.18 -8.60 -25.01
CA LEU A 299 12.04 -9.16 -23.66
C LEU A 299 12.50 -8.21 -22.53
N GLU A 300 13.52 -7.40 -22.79
CA GLU A 300 14.08 -6.41 -21.87
C GLU A 300 13.08 -5.30 -21.46
N TYR A 301 12.15 -4.93 -22.34
CA TYR A 301 11.09 -3.98 -22.02
C TYR A 301 9.81 -4.69 -21.55
N ARG A 302 9.55 -5.91 -22.00
CA ARG A 302 8.43 -6.74 -21.50
C ARG A 302 8.51 -7.04 -20.00
N VAL A 303 9.71 -7.15 -19.43
CA VAL A 303 9.87 -7.41 -17.98
C VAL A 303 9.48 -6.23 -17.10
N LEU A 304 9.40 -4.99 -17.64
CA LEU A 304 9.09 -3.79 -16.85
C LEU A 304 7.73 -3.88 -16.15
N THR A 305 6.72 -4.44 -16.83
CA THR A 305 5.35 -4.61 -16.29
C THR A 305 5.06 -6.04 -15.83
N ARG A 306 6.07 -6.84 -15.47
CA ARG A 306 5.83 -8.16 -14.85
C ARG A 306 5.57 -8.07 -13.35
N ASN A 307 6.46 -7.42 -12.60
CA ASN A 307 6.43 -7.46 -11.14
C ASN A 307 6.53 -6.05 -10.54
N LEU A 308 5.57 -5.71 -9.68
CA LEU A 308 5.59 -4.49 -8.86
C LEU A 308 6.75 -4.54 -7.86
N TYR A 309 7.62 -3.52 -7.88
CA TYR A 309 8.86 -3.45 -7.09
C TYR A 309 9.83 -4.66 -7.29
N GLY A 310 9.80 -5.27 -8.48
CA GLY A 310 10.78 -6.28 -8.90
C GLY A 310 11.87 -5.73 -9.83
N GLY A 311 12.81 -6.59 -10.21
CA GLY A 311 13.90 -6.25 -11.14
C GLY A 311 15.15 -5.66 -10.47
N ASN A 312 15.97 -4.97 -11.25
CA ASN A 312 17.18 -4.27 -10.83
C ASN A 312 17.03 -2.74 -10.96
N THR A 313 18.08 -1.97 -10.70
CA THR A 313 18.09 -0.50 -10.81
C THR A 313 17.71 0.01 -12.21
N GLU A 314 18.08 -0.72 -13.27
CA GLU A 314 17.74 -0.39 -14.66
C GLU A 314 16.25 -0.64 -14.95
N THR A 315 15.71 -1.78 -14.48
CA THR A 315 14.27 -2.07 -14.50
C THR A 315 13.49 -0.97 -13.76
N ARG A 316 14.02 -0.52 -12.62
CA ARG A 316 13.39 0.45 -11.74
C ARG A 316 13.31 1.84 -12.38
N ILE A 317 14.42 2.38 -12.91
CA ILE A 317 14.38 3.68 -13.59
C ILE A 317 13.49 3.64 -14.85
N ALA A 318 13.49 2.52 -15.58
CA ALA A 318 12.63 2.33 -16.75
C ALA A 318 11.13 2.25 -16.39
N GLN A 319 10.76 1.62 -15.26
CA GLN A 319 9.40 1.67 -14.71
C GLN A 319 8.96 3.10 -14.37
N GLU A 320 9.84 3.90 -13.77
CA GLU A 320 9.54 5.29 -13.40
C GLU A 320 9.43 6.21 -14.64
N VAL A 321 10.23 5.95 -15.69
CA VAL A 321 10.08 6.62 -17.00
C VAL A 321 8.76 6.22 -17.68
N LEU A 322 8.37 4.94 -17.60
CA LEU A 322 7.07 4.46 -18.10
C LEU A 322 5.90 5.13 -17.36
N LEU A 323 5.94 5.23 -16.02
CA LEU A 323 4.89 5.91 -15.26
C LEU A 323 4.84 7.42 -15.57
N GLY A 324 5.99 8.10 -15.51
CA GLY A 324 6.04 9.56 -15.65
C GLY A 324 5.87 10.05 -17.09
N VAL A 325 6.74 9.60 -17.99
CA VAL A 325 6.74 10.01 -19.42
C VAL A 325 5.66 9.26 -20.18
N GLY A 326 5.60 7.94 -20.04
CA GLY A 326 4.58 7.11 -20.69
C GLY A 326 3.17 7.46 -20.24
N GLY A 327 2.93 7.63 -18.93
CA GLY A 327 1.63 8.03 -18.39
C GLY A 327 1.11 9.37 -18.94
N LEU A 328 1.98 10.38 -19.03
CA LEU A 328 1.63 11.67 -19.63
C LEU A 328 1.36 11.56 -21.16
N ARG A 329 2.07 10.67 -21.88
CA ARG A 329 1.79 10.39 -23.30
C ARG A 329 0.48 9.62 -23.49
N ALA A 330 0.18 8.66 -22.62
CA ALA A 330 -1.08 7.91 -22.64
C ALA A 330 -2.30 8.82 -22.48
N LEU A 331 -2.27 9.76 -21.52
CA LEU A 331 -3.33 10.76 -21.36
C LEU A 331 -3.53 11.61 -22.63
N GLN A 332 -2.46 12.01 -23.30
CA GLN A 332 -2.55 12.78 -24.55
C GLN A 332 -3.18 11.97 -25.69
N ALA A 333 -2.77 10.72 -25.88
CA ALA A 333 -3.32 9.83 -26.91
C ALA A 333 -4.79 9.46 -26.65
N LEU A 334 -5.22 9.44 -25.39
CA LEU A 334 -6.62 9.31 -24.98
C LEU A 334 -7.44 10.61 -25.17
N GLY A 335 -6.82 11.72 -25.59
CA GLY A 335 -7.47 13.04 -25.68
C GLY A 335 -7.74 13.70 -24.32
N ILE A 336 -7.13 13.22 -23.24
CA ILE A 336 -7.42 13.62 -21.87
C ILE A 336 -6.51 14.79 -21.45
N VAL A 337 -7.07 15.99 -21.45
CA VAL A 337 -6.43 17.21 -20.91
C VAL A 337 -6.58 17.27 -19.39
N ARG A 338 -5.54 17.74 -18.70
CA ARG A 338 -5.41 17.85 -17.24
C ARG A 338 -4.71 19.16 -16.89
N ASP A 339 -5.09 19.75 -15.76
CA ASP A 339 -4.57 21.03 -15.24
C ASP A 339 -3.58 20.82 -14.09
N VAL A 340 -3.74 19.71 -13.33
CA VAL A 340 -2.90 19.37 -12.18
C VAL A 340 -2.45 17.91 -12.26
N PHE A 341 -1.16 17.66 -12.01
CA PHE A 341 -0.55 16.34 -11.93
C PHE A 341 -0.08 16.09 -10.48
N HIS A 342 -0.72 15.14 -9.80
CA HIS A 342 -0.34 14.70 -8.45
C HIS A 342 0.66 13.55 -8.56
N LEU A 343 1.89 13.80 -8.10
CA LEU A 343 2.98 12.84 -8.00
C LEU A 343 2.92 12.15 -6.62
N ASN A 344 2.41 10.92 -6.55
CA ASN A 344 2.27 10.18 -5.29
C ASN A 344 3.52 9.33 -5.02
N GLU A 345 4.41 9.84 -4.16
CA GLU A 345 5.83 9.46 -4.03
C GLU A 345 6.65 9.68 -5.32
N GLY A 346 7.99 9.74 -5.18
CA GLY A 346 8.91 10.22 -6.22
C GLY A 346 8.89 9.44 -7.55
N HIS A 347 8.27 8.26 -7.59
CA HIS A 347 8.29 7.33 -8.73
C HIS A 347 7.68 7.90 -10.03
N ALA A 348 6.86 8.95 -9.93
CA ALA A 348 6.25 9.63 -11.08
C ALA A 348 7.05 10.86 -11.57
N ALA A 349 8.17 11.22 -10.91
CA ALA A 349 8.83 12.53 -11.09
C ALA A 349 9.34 12.81 -12.52
N PHE A 350 9.59 11.78 -13.34
CA PHE A 350 9.94 11.99 -14.74
C PHE A 350 8.82 12.59 -15.60
N LEU A 351 7.57 12.63 -15.10
CA LEU A 351 6.49 13.42 -15.71
C LEU A 351 6.86 14.90 -15.84
N VAL A 352 7.59 15.46 -14.86
CA VAL A 352 8.08 16.84 -14.88
C VAL A 352 9.00 17.08 -16.08
N LEU A 353 9.81 16.09 -16.47
CA LEU A 353 10.72 16.21 -17.61
C LEU A 353 9.98 16.19 -18.95
N GLU A 354 8.93 15.38 -19.10
CA GLU A 354 8.09 15.39 -20.31
C GLU A 354 7.19 16.64 -20.36
N LEU A 355 6.69 17.16 -19.23
CA LEU A 355 6.06 18.49 -19.18
C LEU A 355 7.03 19.60 -19.60
N TRP A 356 8.27 19.56 -19.10
CA TRP A 356 9.34 20.50 -19.45
C TRP A 356 9.63 20.45 -20.97
N ARG A 357 9.80 19.24 -21.53
CA ARG A 357 9.93 19.00 -22.97
C ARG A 357 8.79 19.64 -23.75
N ARG A 358 7.54 19.37 -23.37
CA ARG A 358 6.35 19.90 -24.04
C ARG A 358 6.17 21.41 -23.88
N ALA A 359 6.71 22.02 -22.84
CA ALA A 359 6.74 23.48 -22.71
C ALA A 359 7.81 24.10 -23.63
N MET A 360 8.98 23.46 -23.78
CA MET A 360 9.97 23.86 -24.79
C MET A 360 9.45 23.70 -26.23
N GLU A 361 8.68 22.65 -26.53
CA GLU A 361 7.99 22.50 -27.83
C GLU A 361 7.00 23.63 -28.15
N ARG A 362 6.44 24.30 -27.12
CA ARG A 362 5.59 25.50 -27.29
C ARG A 362 6.40 26.80 -27.45
N GLY A 363 7.73 26.72 -27.49
CA GLY A 363 8.63 27.86 -27.67
C GLY A 363 9.13 28.52 -26.39
N HIS A 364 8.84 27.98 -25.20
CA HIS A 364 9.35 28.54 -23.95
C HIS A 364 10.86 28.24 -23.77
N PRO A 365 11.68 29.23 -23.33
CA PRO A 365 13.07 29.00 -22.93
C PRO A 365 13.20 27.94 -21.82
N PRO A 366 14.35 27.24 -21.68
CA PRO A 366 14.49 26.11 -20.76
C PRO A 366 14.07 26.36 -19.30
N GLU A 367 14.46 27.47 -18.68
CA GLU A 367 14.08 27.72 -17.28
C GLU A 367 12.59 28.08 -17.14
N GLU A 368 12.03 28.86 -18.07
CA GLU A 368 10.59 29.17 -18.11
C GLU A 368 9.75 27.90 -18.32
N ALA A 369 10.21 27.03 -19.22
CA ALA A 369 9.57 25.76 -19.53
C ALA A 369 9.60 24.78 -18.34
N PHE A 370 10.67 24.79 -17.52
CA PHE A 370 10.72 24.03 -16.27
C PHE A 370 9.83 24.66 -15.18
N ALA A 371 9.79 26.00 -15.09
CA ALA A 371 8.88 26.70 -14.18
C ALA A 371 7.41 26.43 -14.53
N GLU A 372 7.07 26.35 -15.82
CA GLU A 372 5.73 25.98 -16.30
C GLU A 372 5.38 24.53 -15.97
N ALA A 373 6.30 23.58 -16.17
CA ALA A 373 6.14 22.20 -15.72
C ALA A 373 5.91 22.12 -14.20
N ARG A 374 6.64 22.94 -13.42
CA ARG A 374 6.51 23.06 -11.97
C ARG A 374 5.12 23.56 -11.54
N LYS A 375 4.55 24.56 -12.23
CA LYS A 375 3.17 25.06 -11.95
C LYS A 375 2.10 23.99 -12.10
N ALA A 376 2.30 22.99 -12.96
CA ALA A 376 1.31 21.94 -13.19
C ALA A 376 1.39 20.78 -12.17
N CYS A 377 2.46 20.67 -11.36
CA CYS A 377 2.71 19.52 -10.49
C CYS A 377 2.56 19.80 -9.00
N VAL A 378 2.05 18.81 -8.26
CA VAL A 378 2.03 18.74 -6.79
C VAL A 378 2.59 17.39 -6.33
N PHE A 379 3.25 17.34 -5.17
CA PHE A 379 3.98 16.15 -4.72
C PHE A 379 3.64 15.73 -3.28
N THR A 380 3.35 14.44 -3.08
CA THR A 380 3.16 13.84 -1.76
C THR A 380 4.30 12.86 -1.45
N THR A 381 5.01 13.06 -0.34
CA THR A 381 6.02 12.11 0.18
C THR A 381 5.40 11.19 1.23
N HIS A 382 5.72 9.89 1.16
CA HIS A 382 5.29 8.87 2.14
C HIS A 382 6.48 8.29 2.93
N THR A 383 7.70 8.71 2.57
CA THR A 383 8.94 8.11 3.07
C THR A 383 9.50 8.90 4.26
N PRO A 384 9.64 8.30 5.46
CA PRO A 384 10.12 8.99 6.67
C PRO A 384 11.63 8.92 6.87
N VAL A 385 12.40 8.26 5.98
CA VAL A 385 13.84 8.00 6.17
C VAL A 385 14.63 8.23 4.87
N PRO A 386 15.83 8.88 4.91
CA PRO A 386 16.61 9.22 3.71
C PRO A 386 16.96 8.05 2.76
N ALA A 387 17.04 6.83 3.31
CA ALA A 387 17.36 5.60 2.59
C ALA A 387 16.15 4.93 1.90
N GLY A 388 14.94 5.45 2.08
CA GLY A 388 13.73 4.94 1.40
C GLY A 388 13.41 5.62 0.07
N HIS A 389 14.12 6.70 -0.28
CA HIS A 389 13.89 7.46 -1.51
C HIS A 389 14.71 6.87 -2.67
N ASP A 390 14.07 6.63 -3.81
CA ASP A 390 14.75 6.14 -5.02
C ASP A 390 15.87 7.12 -5.46
N ARG A 391 17.05 6.55 -5.72
CA ARG A 391 18.28 7.26 -6.09
C ARG A 391 19.01 6.52 -7.21
N PHE A 392 19.29 7.22 -8.30
CA PHE A 392 19.97 6.66 -9.47
C PHE A 392 21.35 7.28 -9.66
N ALA A 393 22.37 6.44 -9.88
CA ALA A 393 23.71 6.90 -10.26
C ALA A 393 23.67 7.66 -11.59
N TRP A 394 24.64 8.56 -11.81
CA TRP A 394 24.73 9.39 -13.01
C TRP A 394 24.69 8.56 -14.30
N GLU A 395 25.44 7.47 -14.30
CA GLU A 395 25.59 6.56 -15.44
C GLU A 395 24.25 5.91 -15.79
N THR A 396 23.51 5.40 -14.80
CA THR A 396 22.18 4.80 -14.98
C THR A 396 21.16 5.85 -15.45
N ALA A 397 21.20 7.05 -14.88
CA ALA A 397 20.23 8.10 -15.17
C ALA A 397 20.44 8.74 -16.55
N ASP A 398 21.67 9.10 -16.94
CA ASP A 398 21.93 9.61 -18.29
C ASP A 398 21.72 8.49 -19.34
N ALA A 399 22.09 7.23 -19.04
CA ALA A 399 21.82 6.11 -19.95
C ALA A 399 20.32 5.85 -20.19
N ALA A 400 19.45 6.06 -19.19
CA ALA A 400 18.01 5.94 -19.35
C ALA A 400 17.37 7.17 -20.02
N LEU A 401 17.93 8.37 -19.84
CA LEU A 401 17.28 9.64 -20.20
C LEU A 401 17.95 10.41 -21.37
N VAL A 402 19.10 9.95 -21.89
CA VAL A 402 19.91 10.70 -22.88
C VAL A 402 19.13 11.17 -24.11
N GLY A 403 18.32 10.32 -24.74
CA GLY A 403 17.54 10.71 -25.93
C GLY A 403 16.44 11.71 -25.61
N LEU A 404 15.83 11.63 -24.43
CA LEU A 404 14.88 12.64 -23.94
C LEU A 404 15.60 13.99 -23.75
N ARG A 405 16.77 13.98 -23.11
CA ARG A 405 17.61 15.18 -22.86
C ARG A 405 18.08 15.82 -24.17
N GLU A 406 18.53 15.01 -25.12
CA GLU A 406 19.01 15.47 -26.42
C GLU A 406 17.88 15.96 -27.33
N SER A 407 16.67 15.38 -27.24
CA SER A 407 15.48 15.91 -27.94
C SER A 407 15.09 17.33 -27.51
N MET A 408 15.53 17.75 -26.33
CA MET A 408 15.36 19.12 -25.79
C MET A 408 16.56 20.03 -26.09
N GLY A 409 17.62 19.52 -26.72
CA GLY A 409 18.88 20.26 -26.92
C GLY A 409 19.62 20.59 -25.61
N LEU A 410 19.32 19.89 -24.50
CA LEU A 410 19.87 20.23 -23.19
C LEU A 410 21.28 19.66 -22.96
N PRO A 411 22.17 20.41 -22.29
CA PRO A 411 23.52 19.95 -21.95
C PRO A 411 23.48 18.74 -21.02
N GLN A 412 24.56 17.96 -21.01
CA GLN A 412 24.69 16.79 -20.13
C GLN A 412 24.55 17.22 -18.66
N GLY A 413 23.83 16.42 -17.86
CA GLY A 413 23.54 16.72 -16.45
C GLY A 413 22.34 17.64 -16.19
N ALA A 414 21.74 18.28 -17.22
CA ALA A 414 20.60 19.19 -17.02
C ALA A 414 19.40 18.58 -16.28
N PHE A 415 19.15 17.26 -16.43
CA PHE A 415 18.13 16.54 -15.64
C PHE A 415 18.62 16.16 -14.23
N MET A 416 19.90 15.83 -14.09
CA MET A 416 20.51 15.42 -12.82
C MET A 416 20.43 16.54 -11.78
N ASP A 417 20.74 17.77 -12.19
CA ASP A 417 20.77 18.93 -11.30
C ASP A 417 19.37 19.38 -10.83
N ARG A 418 18.30 18.95 -11.53
CA ARG A 418 16.91 19.08 -11.05
C ARG A 418 16.58 18.07 -9.94
N GLY A 419 17.28 16.93 -9.86
CA GLY A 419 17.09 15.90 -8.83
C GLY A 419 18.21 15.79 -7.78
N ARG A 420 19.18 16.72 -7.76
CA ARG A 420 20.24 16.81 -6.74
C ARG A 420 19.90 17.83 -5.66
N VAL A 421 20.39 17.63 -4.44
CA VAL A 421 20.42 18.67 -3.41
C VAL A 421 21.45 19.73 -3.80
N ARG A 422 22.63 19.31 -4.30
CA ARG A 422 23.71 20.19 -4.81
C ARG A 422 23.83 20.08 -6.35
N PRO A 423 23.22 20.99 -7.13
CA PRO A 423 23.48 21.11 -8.57
C PRO A 423 24.98 21.18 -8.88
N GLY A 424 25.43 20.49 -9.93
CA GLY A 424 26.83 20.42 -10.34
C GLY A 424 27.70 19.41 -9.57
N ASP A 425 27.22 18.83 -8.45
CA ASP A 425 27.92 17.74 -7.77
C ASP A 425 27.78 16.44 -8.58
N ILE A 426 28.76 16.15 -9.44
CA ILE A 426 28.73 14.99 -10.34
C ILE A 426 28.59 13.65 -9.61
N HIS A 427 28.99 13.57 -8.33
CA HIS A 427 28.91 12.36 -7.51
C HIS A 427 27.59 12.24 -6.74
N GLU A 428 26.77 13.30 -6.65
CA GLU A 428 25.44 13.17 -6.08
C GLU A 428 24.50 12.44 -7.08
N PRO A 429 23.85 11.33 -6.68
CA PRO A 429 22.89 10.63 -7.53
C PRO A 429 21.60 11.44 -7.72
N LEU A 430 20.89 11.18 -8.83
CA LEU A 430 19.55 11.71 -9.04
C LEU A 430 18.61 11.16 -7.97
N CYS A 431 18.08 12.01 -7.10
CA CYS A 431 17.08 11.63 -6.10
C CYS A 431 15.67 11.98 -6.60
N MET A 432 14.81 10.97 -6.72
CA MET A 432 13.50 11.14 -7.36
C MET A 432 12.55 12.02 -6.55
N THR A 433 12.61 11.94 -5.22
CA THR A 433 11.87 12.84 -4.32
C THR A 433 12.38 14.30 -4.41
N VAL A 434 13.68 14.53 -4.68
CA VAL A 434 14.20 15.89 -4.93
C VAL A 434 13.74 16.43 -6.28
N LEU A 435 13.74 15.58 -7.33
CA LEU A 435 13.19 15.93 -8.64
C LEU A 435 11.70 16.26 -8.54
N ALA A 436 10.92 15.49 -7.77
CA ALA A 436 9.50 15.73 -7.54
C ALA A 436 9.24 17.05 -6.80
N MET A 437 10.00 17.34 -5.73
CA MET A 437 9.86 18.59 -4.98
C MET A 437 10.28 19.83 -5.79
N LYS A 438 11.47 19.83 -6.42
CA LYS A 438 11.90 20.93 -7.28
C LYS A 438 11.00 21.09 -8.51
N GLY A 439 10.43 19.99 -8.98
CA GLY A 439 9.50 19.91 -10.09
C GLY A 439 8.03 20.14 -9.74
N SER A 440 7.68 20.50 -8.49
CA SER A 440 6.30 20.78 -8.06
C SER A 440 6.14 22.17 -7.45
N ARG A 441 4.94 22.75 -7.59
CA ARG A 441 4.59 24.05 -6.98
C ARG A 441 4.50 23.96 -5.45
N ALA A 442 3.97 22.84 -4.95
CA ALA A 442 3.80 22.54 -3.53
C ALA A 442 4.10 21.06 -3.23
N ALA A 443 4.50 20.78 -1.99
CA ALA A 443 4.79 19.44 -1.49
C ALA A 443 4.18 19.22 -0.10
N ASN A 444 3.78 17.98 0.23
CA ASN A 444 3.26 17.65 1.56
C ASN A 444 3.71 16.27 2.08
N GLY A 445 3.80 16.16 3.41
CA GLY A 445 3.78 14.90 4.14
C GLY A 445 2.35 14.38 4.38
N VAL A 446 2.26 13.18 4.98
CA VAL A 446 1.02 12.37 5.06
C VAL A 446 0.47 12.17 6.48
N SER A 447 1.08 12.87 7.43
CA SER A 447 0.66 13.14 8.81
C SER A 447 1.34 14.46 9.22
N ARG A 448 0.87 15.09 10.29
CA ARG A 448 1.49 16.29 10.87
C ARG A 448 2.95 16.05 11.25
N LEU A 449 3.22 14.95 11.95
CA LEU A 449 4.57 14.54 12.36
C LEU A 449 5.45 14.23 11.13
N HIS A 450 4.92 13.56 10.10
CA HIS A 450 5.67 13.29 8.88
C HIS A 450 5.98 14.56 8.06
N GLY A 451 5.11 15.57 8.11
CA GLY A 451 5.41 16.90 7.56
C GLY A 451 6.58 17.60 8.28
N GLU A 452 6.74 17.39 9.59
CA GLU A 452 7.88 17.91 10.36
C GLU A 452 9.17 17.13 10.06
N VAL A 453 9.12 15.79 10.04
CA VAL A 453 10.24 14.93 9.63
C VAL A 453 10.70 15.25 8.20
N SER A 454 9.75 15.43 7.27
CA SER A 454 10.05 15.78 5.87
C SER A 454 10.70 17.15 5.73
N ARG A 455 10.19 18.18 6.44
CA ARG A 455 10.82 19.51 6.47
C ARG A 455 12.25 19.47 6.99
N LYS A 456 12.51 18.73 8.08
CA LYS A 456 13.86 18.56 8.64
C LYS A 456 14.79 17.78 7.69
N MET A 457 14.29 16.76 7.02
CA MET A 457 15.09 15.95 6.07
C MET A 457 15.54 16.76 4.84
N TRP A 458 14.72 17.71 4.39
CA TRP A 458 14.92 18.44 3.14
C TRP A 458 15.15 19.95 3.32
N GLU A 459 15.48 20.39 4.53
CA GLU A 459 15.70 21.80 4.90
C GLU A 459 16.69 22.53 3.95
N ASN A 460 17.72 21.81 3.49
CA ASN A 460 18.75 22.30 2.57
C ASN A 460 18.25 22.59 1.14
N LEU A 461 17.00 22.26 0.80
CA LEU A 461 16.37 22.65 -0.46
C LEU A 461 15.70 24.03 -0.39
N GLY A 462 15.40 24.55 0.80
CA GLY A 462 14.66 25.82 0.98
C GLY A 462 13.21 25.78 0.46
N LEU A 463 12.63 24.59 0.26
CA LEU A 463 11.26 24.42 -0.27
C LEU A 463 10.24 24.22 0.87
N PRO A 464 9.04 24.80 0.77
CA PRO A 464 7.96 24.55 1.72
C PRO A 464 7.44 23.11 1.59
N ILE A 465 7.21 22.45 2.73
CA ILE A 465 6.60 21.11 2.80
C ILE A 465 5.52 21.13 3.88
N GLY A 466 4.26 21.08 3.45
CA GLY A 466 3.08 21.02 4.31
C GLY A 466 2.76 19.61 4.81
N HIS A 467 1.51 19.40 5.23
CA HIS A 467 0.96 18.07 5.49
C HIS A 467 -0.51 18.01 5.10
N ILE A 468 -0.94 16.86 4.59
CA ILE A 468 -2.36 16.48 4.50
C ILE A 468 -2.46 15.09 5.09
N THR A 469 -3.03 14.99 6.29
CA THR A 469 -3.07 13.72 7.04
C THR A 469 -3.97 12.71 6.34
N ASN A 470 -3.44 11.52 6.09
CA ASN A 470 -4.17 10.44 5.39
C ASN A 470 -5.48 10.07 6.09
N GLY A 471 -6.43 9.55 5.30
CA GLY A 471 -7.62 8.86 5.79
C GLY A 471 -7.87 7.54 5.06
N VAL A 472 -9.05 6.95 5.28
CA VAL A 472 -9.47 5.67 4.68
C VAL A 472 -10.91 5.74 4.18
N HIS A 473 -11.26 5.00 3.13
CA HIS A 473 -12.59 5.08 2.52
C HIS A 473 -13.64 4.37 3.40
N PRO A 474 -14.59 5.06 4.06
CA PRO A 474 -15.37 4.45 5.13
C PRO A 474 -16.15 3.23 4.67
N THR A 475 -16.88 3.33 3.56
CA THR A 475 -17.70 2.23 3.00
C THR A 475 -16.88 1.08 2.37
N ALA A 476 -15.57 1.24 2.17
CA ALA A 476 -14.71 0.15 1.68
C ALA A 476 -14.10 -0.69 2.82
N TRP A 477 -14.03 -0.14 4.04
CA TRP A 477 -13.37 -0.77 5.19
C TRP A 477 -14.31 -1.07 6.36
N LEU A 478 -15.45 -0.39 6.45
CA LEU A 478 -16.48 -0.66 7.47
C LEU A 478 -17.11 -2.05 7.26
N GLY A 479 -17.26 -2.82 8.35
CA GLY A 479 -17.90 -4.12 8.30
C GLY A 479 -19.43 -4.02 8.16
N PRO A 480 -20.09 -5.03 7.56
CA PRO A 480 -21.54 -4.98 7.30
C PRO A 480 -22.36 -4.76 8.58
N HIS A 481 -21.98 -5.40 9.69
CA HIS A 481 -22.67 -5.22 10.97
C HIS A 481 -22.47 -3.84 11.61
N MET A 482 -21.35 -3.17 11.32
CA MET A 482 -21.13 -1.79 11.76
C MET A 482 -21.87 -0.79 10.86
N ALA A 483 -21.92 -1.04 9.55
CA ALA A 483 -22.80 -0.31 8.65
C ALA A 483 -24.28 -0.45 9.05
N GLU A 484 -24.73 -1.67 9.38
CA GLU A 484 -26.09 -1.97 9.87
C GLU A 484 -26.41 -1.30 11.22
N LEU A 485 -25.40 -1.10 12.08
CA LEU A 485 -25.53 -0.33 13.31
C LEU A 485 -25.78 1.15 13.02
N PHE A 486 -24.95 1.75 12.15
CA PHE A 486 -25.08 3.16 11.78
C PHE A 486 -26.36 3.39 10.96
N ASP A 487 -26.74 2.49 10.06
CA ASP A 487 -27.99 2.57 9.29
C ASP A 487 -29.24 2.54 10.19
N ARG A 488 -29.16 1.92 11.37
CA ARG A 488 -30.25 1.87 12.36
C ARG A 488 -30.27 3.04 13.35
N HIS A 489 -29.11 3.49 13.80
CA HIS A 489 -28.98 4.44 14.92
C HIS A 489 -28.44 5.82 14.53
N LEU A 490 -27.83 5.95 13.35
CA LEU A 490 -27.25 7.17 12.78
C LEU A 490 -27.71 7.33 11.31
N PRO A 491 -29.03 7.42 11.03
CA PRO A 491 -29.54 7.59 9.67
C PRO A 491 -28.94 8.85 9.03
N GLY A 492 -28.43 8.74 7.80
CA GLY A 492 -27.71 9.81 7.10
C GLY A 492 -26.19 9.85 7.35
N TRP A 493 -25.60 8.88 8.06
CA TRP A 493 -24.15 8.89 8.37
C TRP A 493 -23.22 8.96 7.15
N ARG A 494 -23.65 8.48 5.97
CA ARG A 494 -22.88 8.53 4.72
C ARG A 494 -22.82 9.94 4.12
N ASP A 495 -23.81 10.77 4.42
CA ASP A 495 -23.86 12.17 3.99
C ASP A 495 -23.18 13.10 5.01
N ASN A 496 -22.94 12.59 6.23
CA ASN A 496 -22.39 13.31 7.39
C ASN A 496 -21.02 12.75 7.82
N LEU A 497 -20.26 12.14 6.89
CA LEU A 497 -18.99 11.45 7.21
C LEU A 497 -17.98 12.35 7.92
N CYS A 498 -17.94 13.64 7.61
CA CYS A 498 -17.00 14.62 8.18
C CYS A 498 -17.59 15.46 9.34
N ASP A 499 -18.85 15.27 9.73
CA ASP A 499 -19.51 16.07 10.77
C ASP A 499 -19.23 15.50 12.17
N ARG A 500 -18.34 16.16 12.91
CA ARG A 500 -17.97 15.80 14.28
C ARG A 500 -19.13 15.89 15.28
N GLU A 501 -20.11 16.77 15.07
CA GLU A 501 -21.27 16.89 15.97
C GLU A 501 -22.26 15.75 15.71
N PHE A 502 -22.49 15.38 14.44
CA PHE A 502 -23.26 14.19 14.07
C PHE A 502 -22.68 12.92 14.73
N TRP A 503 -21.36 12.73 14.66
CA TRP A 503 -20.71 11.52 15.18
C TRP A 503 -20.72 11.38 16.71
N LYS A 504 -21.02 12.45 17.48
CA LYS A 504 -21.34 12.32 18.93
C LYS A 504 -22.57 11.46 19.20
N GLY A 505 -23.46 11.31 18.21
CA GLY A 505 -24.59 10.37 18.29
C GLY A 505 -24.15 8.91 18.52
N ALA A 506 -22.94 8.53 18.09
CA ALA A 506 -22.39 7.19 18.29
C ALA A 506 -22.28 6.82 19.79
N GLU A 507 -21.98 7.80 20.66
CA GLU A 507 -21.87 7.62 22.11
C GLU A 507 -23.23 7.38 22.79
N GLN A 508 -24.34 7.74 22.14
CA GLN A 508 -25.70 7.54 22.65
C GLN A 508 -26.25 6.13 22.35
N ILE A 509 -25.58 5.36 21.48
CA ILE A 509 -25.96 3.99 21.14
C ILE A 509 -25.70 3.07 22.34
N GLU A 510 -26.75 2.39 22.84
CA GLU A 510 -26.61 1.48 23.98
C GLU A 510 -25.50 0.45 23.78
N ALA A 511 -24.66 0.28 24.82
CA ALA A 511 -23.50 -0.62 24.84
C ALA A 511 -23.77 -2.04 24.33
N LYS A 512 -24.99 -2.58 24.52
CA LYS A 512 -25.39 -3.91 24.04
C LYS A 512 -25.24 -4.07 22.51
N HIS A 513 -25.49 -3.01 21.74
CA HIS A 513 -25.41 -3.06 20.27
C HIS A 513 -23.94 -3.04 19.81
N TRP A 514 -23.09 -2.19 20.39
CA TRP A 514 -21.64 -2.18 20.14
C TRP A 514 -21.01 -3.55 20.42
N LEU A 515 -21.33 -4.16 21.56
CA LEU A 515 -20.80 -5.47 21.96
C LEU A 515 -21.28 -6.60 21.03
N HIS A 516 -22.54 -6.55 20.58
CA HIS A 516 -23.08 -7.49 19.58
C HIS A 516 -22.36 -7.36 18.23
N VAL A 517 -22.12 -6.14 17.75
CA VAL A 517 -21.40 -5.89 16.50
C VAL A 517 -19.94 -6.34 16.59
N ALA A 518 -19.24 -6.06 17.69
CA ALA A 518 -17.88 -6.58 17.91
C ALA A 518 -17.83 -8.11 17.86
N HIS A 519 -18.77 -8.79 18.53
CA HIS A 519 -18.85 -10.25 18.55
C HIS A 519 -19.08 -10.82 17.13
N ALA A 520 -20.04 -10.25 16.39
CA ALA A 520 -20.35 -10.68 15.03
C ALA A 520 -19.20 -10.42 14.04
N GLN A 521 -18.52 -9.27 14.12
CA GLN A 521 -17.35 -8.98 13.28
C GLN A 521 -16.16 -9.89 13.62
N ARG A 522 -15.91 -10.16 14.92
CA ARG A 522 -14.89 -11.13 15.36
C ARG A 522 -15.20 -12.55 14.90
N GLY A 523 -16.48 -12.96 14.89
CA GLY A 523 -16.94 -14.21 14.29
C GLY A 523 -16.53 -14.32 12.82
N ARG A 524 -16.91 -13.32 12.00
CA ARG A 524 -16.53 -13.26 10.57
C ARG A 524 -15.01 -13.34 10.34
N LEU A 525 -14.21 -12.66 11.17
CA LEU A 525 -12.75 -12.76 11.13
C LEU A 525 -12.25 -14.17 11.45
N ILE A 526 -12.74 -14.79 12.52
CA ILE A 526 -12.33 -16.14 12.94
C ILE A 526 -12.72 -17.19 11.89
N ASP A 527 -13.89 -17.09 11.27
CA ASP A 527 -14.29 -18.00 10.18
C ASP A 527 -13.46 -17.78 8.90
N GLY A 528 -13.12 -16.53 8.54
CA GLY A 528 -12.20 -16.27 7.42
C GLY A 528 -10.77 -16.77 7.67
N VAL A 529 -10.29 -16.71 8.92
CA VAL A 529 -9.00 -17.31 9.31
C VAL A 529 -9.07 -18.84 9.32
N ARG A 530 -10.18 -19.42 9.79
CA ARG A 530 -10.45 -20.87 9.73
C ARG A 530 -10.46 -21.39 8.30
N TRP A 531 -11.08 -20.65 7.37
CA TRP A 531 -11.10 -20.94 5.94
C TRP A 531 -9.69 -20.96 5.36
N ARG A 532 -8.95 -19.84 5.48
CA ARG A 532 -7.58 -19.71 4.94
C ARG A 532 -6.56 -20.69 5.54
N LEU A 533 -6.81 -21.24 6.73
CA LEU A 533 -5.94 -22.22 7.38
C LEU A 533 -6.46 -23.67 7.31
N GLY A 534 -7.67 -23.90 6.79
CA GLY A 534 -8.32 -25.22 6.73
C GLY A 534 -8.65 -25.86 8.09
N ARG A 535 -8.61 -25.11 9.20
CA ARG A 535 -8.84 -25.64 10.57
C ARG A 535 -9.26 -24.56 11.58
N PRO A 536 -10.07 -24.90 12.60
CA PRO A 536 -10.35 -24.00 13.72
C PRO A 536 -9.09 -23.81 14.58
N VAL A 537 -8.78 -22.55 14.93
CA VAL A 537 -7.56 -22.17 15.68
C VAL A 537 -7.75 -21.03 16.69
N LEU A 538 -8.93 -20.43 16.77
CA LEU A 538 -9.26 -19.24 17.57
C LEU A 538 -10.64 -19.40 18.22
N ASN A 539 -10.97 -18.54 19.20
CA ASN A 539 -12.21 -18.58 19.98
C ASN A 539 -12.95 -17.23 19.94
N THR A 540 -14.27 -17.24 19.74
CA THR A 540 -15.12 -16.03 19.61
C THR A 540 -15.32 -15.23 20.88
N GLU A 541 -14.94 -15.75 22.05
CA GLU A 541 -15.10 -15.09 23.35
C GLU A 541 -13.81 -14.43 23.87
N ARG A 542 -12.68 -14.64 23.17
CA ARG A 542 -11.37 -14.09 23.54
C ARG A 542 -11.12 -12.71 22.92
N LEU A 543 -10.42 -11.86 23.68
CA LEU A 543 -9.90 -10.58 23.18
C LEU A 543 -8.95 -10.86 22.01
N THR A 544 -9.22 -10.29 20.84
CA THR A 544 -8.47 -10.55 19.62
C THR A 544 -7.61 -9.34 19.26
N ILE A 545 -6.30 -9.49 19.38
CA ILE A 545 -5.30 -8.52 18.96
C ILE A 545 -4.92 -8.79 17.50
N GLY A 546 -5.12 -7.81 16.63
CA GLY A 546 -4.71 -7.85 15.23
C GLY A 546 -3.36 -7.18 14.98
N PHE A 547 -2.49 -7.83 14.21
CA PHE A 547 -1.27 -7.26 13.67
C PHE A 547 -1.12 -7.64 12.19
N ALA A 548 -1.34 -6.69 11.27
CA ALA A 548 -1.19 -6.94 9.83
C ALA A 548 -0.40 -5.81 9.13
N ARG A 549 0.89 -6.04 8.87
CA ARG A 549 1.82 -5.00 8.37
C ARG A 549 2.85 -5.59 7.39
N ARG A 550 3.61 -4.76 6.66
CA ARG A 550 4.88 -5.22 6.05
C ARG A 550 5.81 -5.66 7.17
N PHE A 551 6.43 -6.83 7.02
CA PHE A 551 7.54 -7.24 7.88
C PHE A 551 8.82 -6.53 7.43
N ALA A 552 9.40 -5.77 8.35
CA ALA A 552 10.65 -5.02 8.20
C ALA A 552 11.21 -4.70 9.60
N PRO A 553 12.54 -4.55 9.79
CA PRO A 553 13.15 -4.40 11.12
C PRO A 553 12.60 -3.25 11.98
N TYR A 554 12.16 -2.14 11.38
CA TYR A 554 11.60 -1.02 12.14
C TYR A 554 10.13 -1.22 12.56
N LYS A 555 9.41 -2.18 11.98
CA LYS A 555 8.00 -2.49 12.30
C LYS A 555 7.84 -3.44 13.50
N ARG A 556 8.96 -3.98 14.02
CA ARG A 556 9.06 -4.77 15.27
C ARG A 556 7.99 -5.87 15.45
N GLY A 557 7.74 -6.64 14.39
CA GLY A 557 6.74 -7.71 14.39
C GLY A 557 6.98 -8.85 15.40
N ALA A 558 8.16 -8.93 16.01
CA ALA A 558 8.50 -9.91 17.05
C ALA A 558 8.46 -9.36 18.50
N LEU A 559 8.19 -8.06 18.72
CA LEU A 559 8.29 -7.42 20.05
C LEU A 559 7.42 -8.05 21.14
N LEU A 560 6.27 -8.63 20.76
CA LEU A 560 5.39 -9.37 21.66
C LEU A 560 6.04 -10.64 22.25
N PHE A 561 7.15 -11.11 21.69
CA PHE A 561 7.87 -12.31 22.13
C PHE A 561 9.18 -11.98 22.88
N THR A 562 9.43 -10.70 23.22
CA THR A 562 10.59 -10.30 24.04
C THR A 562 10.55 -10.92 25.44
N ASP A 563 9.35 -11.10 26.01
CA ASP A 563 9.11 -11.93 27.20
C ASP A 563 8.01 -12.96 26.86
N PRO A 564 8.39 -14.18 26.43
CA PRO A 564 7.43 -15.22 26.06
C PRO A 564 6.55 -15.68 27.22
N ASP A 565 7.05 -15.69 28.45
CA ASP A 565 6.33 -16.27 29.58
C ASP A 565 5.36 -15.24 30.21
N ARG A 566 5.70 -13.95 30.19
CA ARG A 566 4.75 -12.86 30.44
C ARG A 566 3.68 -12.76 29.35
N LEU A 567 4.03 -12.92 28.07
CA LEU A 567 3.03 -13.02 27.00
C LEU A 567 2.07 -14.20 27.26
N LEU A 568 2.55 -15.37 27.70
CA LEU A 568 1.67 -16.50 28.03
C LEU A 568 0.72 -16.17 29.18
N ALA A 569 1.18 -15.48 30.24
CA ALA A 569 0.33 -15.02 31.33
C ALA A 569 -0.75 -13.99 30.90
N ILE A 570 -0.51 -13.22 29.83
CA ILE A 570 -1.51 -12.35 29.20
C ILE A 570 -2.50 -13.18 28.37
N LEU A 571 -2.02 -14.14 27.57
CA LEU A 571 -2.87 -14.96 26.70
C LEU A 571 -3.82 -15.87 27.50
N ASP A 572 -3.36 -16.42 28.63
CA ASP A 572 -4.15 -17.29 29.51
C ASP A 572 -5.28 -16.56 30.23
N GLN A 573 -5.22 -15.22 30.29
CA GLN A 573 -6.32 -14.38 30.75
C GLN A 573 -7.45 -14.20 29.72
N GLY A 574 -7.39 -14.88 28.58
CA GLY A 574 -8.43 -14.89 27.54
C GLY A 574 -8.12 -14.00 26.34
N VAL A 575 -6.84 -13.88 25.98
CA VAL A 575 -6.38 -13.11 24.80
C VAL A 575 -5.91 -14.06 23.70
N GLN A 576 -6.05 -13.63 22.44
CA GLN A 576 -5.48 -14.28 21.27
C GLN A 576 -4.93 -13.23 20.29
N VAL A 577 -3.88 -13.58 19.54
CA VAL A 577 -3.16 -12.68 18.62
C VAL A 577 -3.15 -13.27 17.22
N ILE A 578 -3.53 -12.46 16.23
CA ILE A 578 -3.52 -12.82 14.81
C ILE A 578 -2.48 -11.96 14.09
N PHE A 579 -1.40 -12.60 13.65
CA PHE A 579 -0.38 -12.02 12.80
C PHE A 579 -0.69 -12.29 11.32
N ALA A 580 -0.51 -11.30 10.47
CA ALA A 580 -0.48 -11.45 9.02
C ALA A 580 0.49 -10.44 8.40
N GLY A 581 0.89 -10.66 7.14
CA GLY A 581 1.70 -9.71 6.40
C GLY A 581 2.85 -10.35 5.62
N LYS A 582 3.49 -9.54 4.78
CA LYS A 582 4.54 -9.96 3.83
C LYS A 582 5.86 -9.27 4.13
N ALA A 583 6.97 -9.99 3.98
CA ALA A 583 8.31 -9.41 3.81
C ALA A 583 8.59 -9.25 2.30
N HIS A 584 9.42 -8.29 1.89
CA HIS A 584 9.81 -8.17 0.47
C HIS A 584 10.74 -9.34 0.07
N PRO A 585 10.69 -9.86 -1.18
CA PRO A 585 11.51 -11.00 -1.60
C PRO A 585 13.03 -10.79 -1.46
N ALA A 586 13.51 -9.54 -1.46
CA ALA A 586 14.92 -9.20 -1.21
C ALA A 586 15.21 -8.73 0.24
N ASP A 587 14.19 -8.61 1.11
CA ASP A 587 14.32 -8.16 2.50
C ASP A 587 14.52 -9.37 3.43
N ALA A 588 15.77 -9.88 3.47
CA ALA A 588 16.14 -11.06 4.26
C ALA A 588 15.86 -10.88 5.77
N LEU A 589 16.00 -9.67 6.32
CA LEU A 589 15.69 -9.38 7.71
C LEU A 589 14.17 -9.41 7.97
N GLY A 590 13.38 -8.86 7.04
CA GLY A 590 11.92 -9.02 7.05
C GLY A 590 11.48 -10.48 6.98
N GLN A 591 12.14 -11.31 6.16
CA GLN A 591 11.83 -12.73 6.04
C GLN A 591 12.20 -13.52 7.31
N ALA A 592 13.33 -13.21 7.94
CA ALA A 592 13.72 -13.79 9.23
C ALA A 592 12.67 -13.49 10.32
N LEU A 593 12.13 -12.26 10.36
CA LEU A 593 11.05 -11.89 11.27
C LEU A 593 9.73 -12.63 10.98
N VAL A 594 9.39 -12.88 9.70
CA VAL A 594 8.23 -13.73 9.34
C VAL A 594 8.43 -15.15 9.86
N ALA A 595 9.60 -15.75 9.62
CA ALA A 595 9.93 -17.10 10.07
C ALA A 595 9.94 -17.21 11.60
N GLU A 596 10.41 -16.19 12.32
CA GLU A 596 10.35 -16.12 13.77
C GLU A 596 8.92 -16.10 14.31
N VAL A 597 8.05 -15.21 13.80
CA VAL A 597 6.65 -15.16 14.24
C VAL A 597 5.92 -16.48 13.92
N ILE A 598 6.25 -17.12 12.80
CA ILE A 598 5.72 -18.45 12.46
C ILE A 598 6.24 -19.52 13.43
N ARG A 599 7.53 -19.51 13.79
CA ARG A 599 8.11 -20.38 14.84
C ARG A 599 7.36 -20.22 16.16
N TRP A 600 7.13 -18.99 16.62
CA TRP A 600 6.36 -18.72 17.84
C TRP A 600 4.91 -19.20 17.74
N SER A 601 4.22 -18.97 16.62
CA SER A 601 2.85 -19.48 16.41
C SER A 601 2.75 -21.02 16.36
N ARG A 602 3.87 -21.73 16.18
CA ARG A 602 3.96 -23.20 16.15
C ARG A 602 4.38 -23.82 17.50
N ASP A 603 5.01 -23.06 18.39
CA ASP A 603 5.37 -23.50 19.76
C ASP A 603 4.11 -24.03 20.48
N PRO A 604 4.15 -25.25 21.06
CA PRO A 604 3.02 -25.83 21.80
C PRO A 604 2.40 -24.92 22.86
N ARG A 605 3.18 -24.04 23.50
CA ARG A 605 2.69 -23.07 24.50
C ARG A 605 1.74 -22.05 23.88
N PHE A 606 2.03 -21.56 22.67
CA PHE A 606 1.25 -20.51 22.00
C PHE A 606 0.12 -21.03 21.11
N ARG A 607 0.05 -22.35 20.89
CA ARG A 607 -0.98 -23.01 20.08
C ARG A 607 -2.40 -22.66 20.55
N GLY A 608 -3.25 -22.20 19.62
CA GLY A 608 -4.63 -21.79 19.91
C GLY A 608 -4.74 -20.46 20.68
N ARG A 609 -3.63 -19.71 20.79
CA ARG A 609 -3.54 -18.37 21.37
C ARG A 609 -2.86 -17.39 20.38
N VAL A 610 -1.85 -17.84 19.64
CA VAL A 610 -1.17 -17.07 18.58
C VAL A 610 -1.31 -17.80 17.25
N VAL A 611 -1.65 -17.05 16.18
CA VAL A 611 -1.81 -17.57 14.82
C VAL A 611 -1.12 -16.64 13.82
N PHE A 612 -0.33 -17.20 12.90
CA PHE A 612 0.10 -16.51 11.68
C PHE A 612 -0.79 -16.92 10.51
N VAL A 613 -1.30 -15.94 9.75
CA VAL A 613 -2.17 -16.14 8.59
C VAL A 613 -1.43 -15.72 7.32
N PRO A 614 -1.19 -16.66 6.37
CA PRO A 614 -0.47 -16.37 5.13
C PRO A 614 -1.35 -15.66 4.10
N GLY A 615 -0.72 -15.19 3.02
CA GLY A 615 -1.43 -14.67 1.85
C GLY A 615 -2.08 -13.31 2.09
N TYR A 616 -1.46 -12.42 2.88
CA TYR A 616 -2.07 -11.13 3.20
C TYR A 616 -2.41 -10.28 1.95
N ASP A 617 -3.67 -9.85 1.89
CA ASP A 617 -4.32 -9.16 0.78
C ASP A 617 -5.40 -8.19 1.31
N MET A 618 -6.25 -7.64 0.43
CA MET A 618 -7.32 -6.73 0.82
C MET A 618 -8.48 -7.43 1.55
N ALA A 619 -8.85 -8.66 1.18
CA ALA A 619 -9.90 -9.41 1.85
C ALA A 619 -9.55 -9.71 3.33
N LEU A 620 -8.36 -10.26 3.56
CA LEU A 620 -7.84 -10.50 4.91
C LEU A 620 -7.58 -9.18 5.65
N GLY A 621 -7.15 -8.12 4.94
CA GLY A 621 -7.06 -6.77 5.48
C GLY A 621 -8.39 -6.27 6.03
N ARG A 622 -9.47 -6.34 5.25
CA ARG A 622 -10.83 -5.96 5.67
C ARG A 622 -11.28 -6.77 6.89
N LEU A 623 -11.13 -8.10 6.85
CA LEU A 623 -11.50 -8.98 7.98
C LEU A 623 -10.74 -8.63 9.26
N LEU A 624 -9.42 -8.42 9.19
CA LEU A 624 -8.59 -8.11 10.36
C LEU A 624 -8.95 -6.74 10.95
N THR A 625 -9.13 -5.70 10.13
CA THR A 625 -9.51 -4.38 10.65
C THR A 625 -10.97 -4.29 11.10
N GLN A 626 -11.84 -5.21 10.68
CA GLN A 626 -13.24 -5.28 11.13
C GLN A 626 -13.41 -6.08 12.43
N GLY A 627 -12.70 -7.21 12.57
CA GLY A 627 -12.95 -8.20 13.63
C GLY A 627 -11.94 -8.25 14.78
N SER A 628 -10.88 -7.43 14.77
CA SER A 628 -9.97 -7.32 15.91
C SER A 628 -10.51 -6.34 16.96
N ASP A 629 -10.64 -6.79 18.21
CA ASP A 629 -11.00 -5.92 19.34
C ASP A 629 -9.92 -4.86 19.59
N VAL A 630 -8.65 -5.23 19.39
CA VAL A 630 -7.47 -4.36 19.54
C VAL A 630 -6.61 -4.40 18.29
N TRP A 631 -6.19 -3.23 17.81
CA TRP A 631 -5.19 -3.11 16.75
C TRP A 631 -3.82 -2.72 17.31
N LEU A 632 -2.79 -3.54 17.06
CA LEU A 632 -1.43 -3.30 17.57
C LEU A 632 -0.56 -2.58 16.54
N ASN A 633 0.08 -1.49 16.95
CA ASN A 633 0.97 -0.67 16.12
C ASN A 633 2.24 -0.26 16.88
N ASN A 634 3.34 -1.02 16.73
CA ASN A 634 4.58 -0.84 17.47
C ASN A 634 5.86 -0.56 16.61
N PRO A 635 5.84 0.24 15.53
CA PRO A 635 7.07 0.66 14.86
C PRO A 635 8.03 1.42 15.81
N ARG A 636 9.31 1.53 15.45
CA ARG A 636 10.25 2.47 16.11
C ARG A 636 9.96 3.89 15.65
N ARG A 637 9.71 4.80 16.59
CA ARG A 637 9.52 6.23 16.34
C ARG A 637 10.82 6.88 15.81
N PRO A 638 10.77 7.92 14.95
CA PRO A 638 9.64 8.41 14.15
C PRO A 638 9.68 7.83 12.71
N ARG A 639 9.51 6.50 12.57
CA ARG A 639 9.67 5.79 11.28
C ARG A 639 8.35 5.33 10.66
N GLU A 640 7.21 5.70 11.25
CA GLU A 640 5.88 5.55 10.66
C GLU A 640 5.43 6.89 10.06
N ALA A 641 5.28 6.98 8.73
CA ALA A 641 4.81 8.22 8.11
C ALA A 641 3.32 8.53 8.39
N SER A 642 2.49 7.51 8.65
CA SER A 642 1.06 7.64 8.89
C SER A 642 0.51 6.38 9.57
N GLY A 643 -0.04 5.42 8.84
CA GLY A 643 -0.46 4.10 9.38
C GLY A 643 -1.96 3.82 9.28
N THR A 644 -2.53 3.97 8.08
CA THR A 644 -3.98 3.85 7.79
C THR A 644 -4.67 2.55 8.25
N SER A 645 -3.92 1.50 8.61
CA SER A 645 -4.49 0.30 9.24
C SER A 645 -5.17 0.57 10.59
N GLY A 646 -4.62 1.49 11.40
CA GLY A 646 -5.20 1.84 12.70
C GLY A 646 -6.50 2.64 12.58
N GLN A 647 -6.60 3.48 11.54
CA GLN A 647 -7.81 4.23 11.18
C GLN A 647 -8.96 3.26 10.82
N LYS A 648 -8.66 2.20 10.06
CA LYS A 648 -9.62 1.16 9.67
C LYS A 648 -10.13 0.35 10.86
N ALA A 649 -9.29 0.09 11.85
CA ALA A 649 -9.72 -0.51 13.10
C ALA A 649 -10.65 0.44 13.89
N ALA A 650 -10.26 1.70 14.03
CA ALA A 650 -11.01 2.69 14.80
C ALA A 650 -12.44 2.91 14.27
N ILE A 651 -12.64 3.03 12.94
CA ILE A 651 -13.99 3.18 12.36
C ILE A 651 -14.86 1.93 12.52
N ASN A 652 -14.26 0.76 12.77
CA ASN A 652 -14.95 -0.49 13.07
C ASN A 652 -15.11 -0.75 14.58
N GLY A 653 -14.76 0.22 15.44
CA GLY A 653 -14.82 0.11 16.89
C GLY A 653 -13.67 -0.67 17.53
N GLY A 654 -12.65 -1.06 16.76
CA GLY A 654 -11.43 -1.68 17.27
C GLY A 654 -10.50 -0.64 17.90
N LEU A 655 -10.05 -0.88 19.13
CA LEU A 655 -9.24 0.09 19.89
C LEU A 655 -7.75 -0.04 19.55
N ASN A 656 -7.07 1.07 19.32
CA ASN A 656 -5.64 1.04 18.99
C ASN A 656 -4.78 0.93 20.26
N VAL A 657 -3.78 0.05 20.24
CA VAL A 657 -2.63 0.05 21.15
C VAL A 657 -1.42 0.40 20.29
N SER A 658 -0.94 1.64 20.40
CA SER A 658 -0.03 2.21 19.40
C SER A 658 1.04 3.09 20.02
N VAL A 659 2.26 3.05 19.47
CA VAL A 659 3.26 4.10 19.74
C VAL A 659 2.75 5.45 19.25
N LEU A 660 3.27 6.52 19.85
CA LEU A 660 3.04 7.90 19.42
C LEU A 660 3.91 8.23 18.18
N ASP A 661 3.58 7.59 17.07
CA ASP A 661 4.21 7.79 15.75
C ASP A 661 3.17 7.78 14.62
N GLY A 662 3.50 8.39 13.49
CA GLY A 662 2.62 8.51 12.32
C GLY A 662 1.31 9.26 12.63
N TRP A 663 0.17 8.60 12.39
CA TRP A 663 -1.16 9.20 12.59
C TRP A 663 -1.59 9.28 14.06
N TRP A 664 -1.05 8.45 14.95
CA TRP A 664 -1.58 8.30 16.31
C TRP A 664 -1.41 9.57 17.17
N PRO A 665 -0.33 10.35 17.07
CA PRO A 665 -0.21 11.69 17.72
C PRO A 665 -1.17 12.78 17.21
N GLU A 666 -2.01 12.48 16.22
CA GLU A 666 -3.11 13.37 15.78
C GLU A 666 -4.49 12.86 16.23
N ALA A 667 -4.57 11.60 16.66
CA ALA A 667 -5.82 10.94 17.03
C ALA A 667 -5.98 10.70 18.53
N TYR A 668 -4.89 10.38 19.25
CA TYR A 668 -4.96 9.83 20.59
C TYR A 668 -5.50 10.82 21.64
N ASP A 669 -6.58 10.45 22.32
CA ASP A 669 -7.28 11.23 23.35
C ASP A 669 -7.29 10.55 24.74
N GLY A 670 -6.69 9.36 24.87
CA GLY A 670 -6.69 8.54 26.10
C GLY A 670 -7.97 7.70 26.33
N LEU A 671 -9.00 7.90 25.51
CA LEU A 671 -10.29 7.20 25.54
C LEU A 671 -10.45 6.27 24.34
N ASN A 672 -10.04 6.69 23.14
CA ASN A 672 -10.12 5.95 21.88
C ASN A 672 -9.09 4.81 21.69
N GLY A 673 -8.17 4.64 22.65
CA GLY A 673 -7.16 3.60 22.64
C GLY A 673 -6.13 3.80 23.76
N TRP A 674 -4.90 3.36 23.51
CA TRP A 674 -3.75 3.49 24.41
C TRP A 674 -2.47 3.86 23.65
N ALA A 675 -1.65 4.71 24.27
CA ALA A 675 -0.27 4.94 23.87
C ALA A 675 0.68 3.91 24.53
N ILE A 676 1.74 3.52 23.81
CA ILE A 676 2.86 2.70 24.32
C ILE A 676 4.21 3.33 23.94
N GLY A 677 5.26 2.99 24.68
CA GLY A 677 6.60 3.54 24.51
C GLY A 677 6.75 4.98 25.01
N SER A 678 7.76 5.70 24.53
CA SER A 678 8.00 7.11 24.89
C SER A 678 8.23 8.03 23.69
N ASP A 679 8.05 9.34 23.90
CA ASP A 679 8.45 10.41 22.97
C ASP A 679 9.95 10.71 22.97
N THR A 680 10.75 9.95 23.74
CA THR A 680 12.20 10.07 23.80
C THR A 680 12.83 9.62 22.47
N ASP A 681 13.78 10.38 21.96
CA ASP A 681 14.65 9.89 20.88
C ASP A 681 15.76 9.02 21.52
N TRP A 682 15.95 7.81 21.00
CA TRP A 682 16.89 6.81 21.54
C TRP A 682 18.06 6.58 20.58
N ASP A 683 19.30 6.69 21.08
CA ASP A 683 20.51 6.33 20.33
C ASP A 683 20.68 4.80 20.21
N ASP A 684 20.30 4.05 21.26
CA ASP A 684 20.32 2.59 21.28
C ASP A 684 18.92 2.00 21.01
N THR A 685 18.82 1.23 19.93
CA THR A 685 17.60 0.53 19.52
C THR A 685 17.27 -0.69 20.37
N GLU A 686 18.24 -1.30 21.06
CA GLU A 686 17.99 -2.43 21.96
C GLU A 686 17.38 -1.95 23.29
N ALA A 687 17.92 -0.89 23.89
CA ALA A 687 17.29 -0.19 25.01
C ALA A 687 15.88 0.33 24.67
N GLN A 688 15.68 0.92 23.48
CA GLN A 688 14.35 1.36 23.03
C GLN A 688 13.37 0.18 22.94
N ASP A 689 13.77 -0.94 22.35
CA ASP A 689 12.90 -2.11 22.19
C ASP A 689 12.57 -2.77 23.54
N ALA A 690 13.51 -2.80 24.48
CA ALA A 690 13.24 -3.27 25.85
C ALA A 690 12.23 -2.38 26.58
N ALA A 691 12.40 -1.05 26.52
CA ALA A 691 11.49 -0.10 27.15
C ALA A 691 10.08 -0.10 26.52
N ASP A 692 10.00 -0.16 25.19
CA ASP A 692 8.72 -0.20 24.47
C ASP A 692 8.01 -1.57 24.65
N ALA A 693 8.75 -2.67 24.80
CA ALA A 693 8.19 -3.97 25.14
C ALA A 693 7.60 -3.97 26.56
N GLU A 694 8.33 -3.45 27.56
CA GLU A 694 7.83 -3.31 28.93
C GLU A 694 6.54 -2.47 28.97
N SER A 695 6.56 -1.31 28.31
CA SER A 695 5.39 -0.43 28.17
C SER A 695 4.19 -1.11 27.50
N LEU A 696 4.42 -1.98 26.51
CA LEU A 696 3.39 -2.78 25.85
C LEU A 696 2.78 -3.82 26.80
N TYR A 697 3.59 -4.60 27.53
CA TYR A 697 3.07 -5.59 28.49
C TYR A 697 2.29 -4.91 29.63
N ASP A 698 2.85 -3.86 30.23
CA ASP A 698 2.19 -3.12 31.31
C ASP A 698 0.85 -2.51 30.85
N THR A 699 0.78 -2.03 29.60
CA THR A 699 -0.47 -1.52 29.01
C THR A 699 -1.49 -2.63 28.80
N LEU A 700 -1.08 -3.78 28.25
CA LEU A 700 -1.96 -4.93 28.05
C LEU A 700 -2.53 -5.48 29.38
N GLU A 701 -1.67 -5.63 30.39
CA GLU A 701 -2.00 -6.20 31.70
C GLU A 701 -2.83 -5.27 32.58
N ARG A 702 -2.41 -4.00 32.71
CA ARG A 702 -2.95 -3.06 33.71
C ARG A 702 -4.08 -2.20 33.17
N GLN A 703 -4.18 -2.05 31.84
CA GLN A 703 -5.17 -1.19 31.19
C GLN A 703 -6.12 -2.00 30.31
N VAL A 704 -5.63 -2.62 29.23
CA VAL A 704 -6.47 -3.25 28.20
C VAL A 704 -7.29 -4.41 28.78
N LEU A 705 -6.67 -5.34 29.51
CA LEU A 705 -7.37 -6.50 30.09
C LEU A 705 -8.44 -6.13 31.14
N PRO A 706 -8.18 -5.23 32.11
CA PRO A 706 -9.22 -4.71 33.00
C PRO A 706 -10.37 -4.00 32.27
N THR A 707 -10.06 -3.16 31.28
CA THR A 707 -11.09 -2.50 30.44
C THR A 707 -11.91 -3.53 29.66
N TRP A 708 -11.29 -4.56 29.07
CA TRP A 708 -12.00 -5.61 28.32
C TRP A 708 -12.97 -6.41 29.19
N ARG A 709 -12.68 -6.57 30.48
CA ARG A 709 -13.58 -7.21 31.46
C ARG A 709 -14.79 -6.32 31.77
N ASN A 710 -14.61 -5.00 31.84
CA ASN A 710 -15.70 -4.04 31.99
C ASN A 710 -16.39 -3.74 30.64
N LYS A 711 -17.33 -4.60 30.24
CA LYS A 711 -18.04 -4.50 28.95
C LYS A 711 -18.75 -3.16 28.70
N LYS A 712 -19.21 -2.46 29.75
CA LYS A 712 -19.83 -1.12 29.60
C LYS A 712 -18.78 -0.06 29.23
N GLU A 713 -17.63 -0.05 29.92
CA GLU A 713 -16.52 0.84 29.62
C GLU A 713 -15.90 0.54 28.25
N TRP A 714 -15.75 -0.74 27.89
CA TRP A 714 -15.26 -1.13 26.57
C TRP A 714 -16.14 -0.58 25.46
N ALA A 715 -17.46 -0.81 25.53
CA ALA A 715 -18.41 -0.29 24.55
C ALA A 715 -18.40 1.25 24.46
N ARG A 716 -18.25 1.95 25.59
CA ARG A 716 -18.09 3.41 25.61
C ARG A 716 -16.83 3.85 24.85
N ARG A 717 -15.70 3.16 25.04
CA ARG A 717 -14.45 3.43 24.31
C ARG A 717 -14.55 3.11 22.82
N MET A 718 -15.25 2.04 22.43
CA MET A 718 -15.52 1.74 21.02
C MET A 718 -16.31 2.89 20.35
N ALA A 719 -17.36 3.35 21.01
CA ALA A 719 -18.19 4.46 20.54
C ALA A 719 -17.38 5.76 20.41
N HIS A 720 -16.56 6.07 21.42
CA HIS A 720 -15.67 7.23 21.41
C HIS A 720 -14.63 7.15 20.29
N ALA A 721 -14.02 5.98 20.07
CA ALA A 721 -13.05 5.79 19.00
C ALA A 721 -13.64 6.00 17.61
N VAL A 722 -14.87 5.53 17.36
CA VAL A 722 -15.61 5.86 16.13
C VAL A 722 -15.88 7.37 16.06
N ALA A 723 -16.38 7.96 17.14
CA ALA A 723 -16.78 9.37 17.19
C ALA A 723 -15.60 10.36 16.97
N THR A 724 -14.42 10.07 17.53
CA THR A 724 -13.24 10.95 17.37
C THR A 724 -12.41 10.63 16.13
N CYS A 725 -12.38 9.37 15.65
CA CYS A 725 -11.55 9.01 14.49
C CYS A 725 -12.27 9.12 13.13
N LEU A 726 -13.53 8.70 13.00
CA LEU A 726 -14.20 8.62 11.69
C LEU A 726 -14.31 9.98 10.97
N PRO A 727 -14.79 11.07 11.61
CA PRO A 727 -14.88 12.37 10.94
C PRO A 727 -13.53 13.03 10.61
N VAL A 728 -12.43 12.58 11.22
CA VAL A 728 -11.09 13.14 11.00
C VAL A 728 -10.29 12.33 9.99
N PHE A 729 -10.40 11.00 10.01
CA PHE A 729 -9.54 10.08 9.26
C PHE A 729 -10.26 9.30 8.15
N ASN A 730 -11.32 9.87 7.58
CA ASN A 730 -11.89 9.40 6.31
C ASN A 730 -11.16 10.01 5.09
N THR A 731 -11.22 9.37 3.92
CA THR A 731 -10.59 9.92 2.70
C THR A 731 -11.34 11.08 2.06
N ASP A 732 -12.64 11.31 2.34
CA ASP A 732 -13.40 12.42 1.75
C ASP A 732 -12.87 13.76 2.26
N ARG A 733 -12.62 13.86 3.57
CA ARG A 733 -11.91 14.98 4.22
C ARG A 733 -10.52 15.16 3.62
N MET A 734 -9.75 14.08 3.49
CA MET A 734 -8.40 14.11 2.93
C MET A 734 -8.38 14.61 1.47
N VAL A 735 -9.28 14.12 0.62
CA VAL A 735 -9.39 14.52 -0.80
C VAL A 735 -9.89 15.96 -0.92
N THR A 736 -10.80 16.39 -0.04
CA THR A 736 -11.25 17.79 0.06
C THR A 736 -10.13 18.72 0.53
N ASP A 737 -9.22 18.26 1.40
CA ASP A 737 -8.01 19.01 1.75
C ASP A 737 -7.05 19.12 0.56
N TYR A 738 -6.82 18.06 -0.23
CA TYR A 738 -6.03 18.16 -1.47
C TYR A 738 -6.65 19.13 -2.50
N GLU A 739 -7.97 19.09 -2.68
CA GLU A 739 -8.73 20.00 -3.54
C GLU A 739 -8.47 21.47 -3.13
N ARG A 740 -8.70 21.76 -1.85
CA ARG A 740 -8.60 23.11 -1.26
C ARG A 740 -7.19 23.63 -1.10
N MET A 741 -6.19 22.79 -0.80
CA MET A 741 -4.84 23.24 -0.38
C MET A 741 -3.75 23.00 -1.43
N MET A 742 -3.96 22.10 -2.39
CA MET A 742 -2.92 21.70 -3.34
C MET A 742 -3.35 21.85 -4.80
N TYR A 743 -4.61 21.54 -5.13
CA TYR A 743 -5.08 21.49 -6.52
C TYR A 743 -5.50 22.87 -7.06
N ARG A 744 -6.21 23.69 -6.26
CA ARG A 744 -6.61 25.05 -6.67
C ARG A 744 -5.50 26.08 -6.50
N GLU A 745 -5.59 27.16 -7.28
CA GLU A 745 -4.63 28.28 -7.21
C GLU A 745 -4.87 29.17 -5.98
N ASP A 746 -6.12 29.56 -5.72
CA ASP A 746 -6.51 30.37 -4.55
C ASP A 746 -6.17 29.69 -3.21
N GLY A 747 -6.24 28.36 -3.18
CA GLY A 747 -5.78 27.52 -2.07
C GLY A 747 -4.28 27.64 -1.77
N LEU A 748 -3.46 27.71 -2.81
CA LEU A 748 -2.00 27.81 -2.69
C LEU A 748 -1.58 29.21 -2.24
N GLU A 749 -2.24 30.25 -2.75
CA GLU A 749 -2.05 31.64 -2.30
C GLU A 749 -2.40 31.79 -0.82
N ALA A 750 -3.58 31.33 -0.41
CA ALA A 750 -4.00 31.38 0.99
C ALA A 750 -3.06 30.61 1.95
N CYS A 751 -2.44 29.51 1.49
CA CYS A 751 -1.43 28.80 2.29
C CYS A 751 -0.07 29.50 2.35
N ALA A 752 0.30 30.29 1.34
CA ALA A 752 1.53 31.09 1.34
C ALA A 752 1.42 32.30 2.28
N ASP A 753 0.25 32.95 2.32
CA ASP A 753 -0.02 34.07 3.22
C ASP A 753 -0.19 33.64 4.70
N ALA A 754 -0.68 32.42 4.95
CA ALA A 754 -0.97 31.94 6.31
C ALA A 754 0.27 31.51 7.12
N ASP A 755 1.31 31.00 6.46
CA ASP A 755 2.62 30.70 7.08
C ASP A 755 3.71 30.81 6.02
N PRO A 756 4.76 31.65 6.18
CA PRO A 756 5.84 31.78 5.21
C PRO A 756 6.69 30.50 5.03
N ARG A 757 6.41 29.43 5.78
CA ARG A 757 6.96 28.07 5.61
C ARG A 757 6.04 27.15 4.79
N GLY A 758 4.92 27.66 4.27
CA GLY A 758 3.93 26.94 3.46
C GLY A 758 3.11 25.90 4.24
N VAL A 759 2.90 26.09 5.54
CA VAL A 759 2.13 25.17 6.37
C VAL A 759 0.65 25.56 6.36
N CYS A 760 -0.08 25.07 5.35
CA CYS A 760 -1.54 25.12 5.33
C CYS A 760 -2.13 24.64 6.66
N ALA A 761 -3.03 25.42 7.25
CA ALA A 761 -3.91 24.93 8.31
C ALA A 761 -5.00 24.03 7.70
N PRO A 762 -5.31 22.85 8.30
CA PRO A 762 -6.61 22.22 8.04
C PRO A 762 -7.72 23.18 8.49
N ASP A 763 -8.77 23.27 7.66
CA ASP A 763 -9.88 24.21 7.79
C ASP A 763 -10.48 24.17 9.21
N PRO A 764 -10.69 25.34 9.87
CA PRO A 764 -11.12 25.41 11.26
C PRO A 764 -12.47 24.74 11.55
N ARG A 765 -13.30 24.46 10.54
CA ARG A 765 -14.52 23.65 10.68
C ARG A 765 -14.23 22.17 11.02
N PHE A 766 -13.00 21.71 10.80
CA PHE A 766 -12.55 20.34 11.07
C PHE A 766 -11.46 20.26 12.15
N ARG A 767 -11.28 21.30 12.98
CA ARG A 767 -10.31 21.33 14.09
C ARG A 767 -10.90 20.83 15.40
#